data_AF-A0A2S7XML5-F1
#
_entry.id   AF-A0A2S7XML5-F1
#
_cell.length_a   1.000
_cell.length_b   1.000
_cell.length_c   1.000
_cell.angle_alpha   90.00
_cell.angle_beta   90.00
_cell.angle_gamma   90.00
#
_symmetry.space_group_name_H-M   'P 1'
#
loop_
_entity.id
_entity.type
_entity.pdbx_description
1 polymer ?
#
loop_
_entity_poly.entity_id
_entity_poly.type
_entity_poly.pdbx_seq_one_letter_code
_entity_poly.pdbx_strand_id
1 'polypeptide(L)'
;MTGGEGNDSYVVDNIGDKVIEVMTGTRGGTDLVTSSIDYILGAKVENLTLTGLKGLTGTGNDEKNVINGNAGDNTLTGGKGNDTINGNAGDDTIDGGIGVDSLVGGDGSDVYVVSNEEDIIVETAVNGDDDEVQSSALQYELNDNVERLTLLAKAENGIGNELDNTLDGNALDNELSGDAGNDTINGNDGDDILNGAEGDDEINGGEGQDVAIYQGSVDDYKWYSDEEGWIVEDRSEDGVDEGTDTLTGIEILRFTDGDVVIGEVEPPVIPELPLVQVAVAELMLNEADRTARITVNLSQASDQTVTVQYATIAGTATAGVDFRIFGTGTLKFLPGKTSQTITLLVVNDTLDEANETFSVQLKNPVNATLGTSTTTVTIMDNDDPQPIPPPVLPTVQLDTSAISIVEGDTGQLAVSLSVAATQAVTVEYAAVNGTADAGDYAVTNGSVTFAPGEMTKNIAVATLDDALVETTEAFSVQLSNPVNATLVPAVALVTIVDNDVPPPVLPTIQLDASAISIVEGDTGQLAVSLSAAATQAVTVDYATVNGTADAADYTTTSGSVTFAPGEITKNIAVATLDDTAVDPGETFSVQLSNPVNATLTPAAAALVTIVDDTPQCVGTEADDNLTCSDENNDIDALGGNDVVNGMGGNDTLTGNMGNDTLSGGNGNDQLLGGEGDDVLKDSNGDDNMSGGLGNDRFVVDGKGTGQVLIEDTGGDDTLDTSGAAAGVTLKLTPGQNSTVGGQQITLSAGGTVSDPLDMYFLEDLTGSFSDDVKTVKTLVPNVVTAIHDFQPDSMFGLGSFMDKPIEPFGQNYGDYSYYPVYQSDYVYANNLNLTTDQAAFSTALNTLVLGSGNDWQESQLEALMQVALHGDDIGFRSGAVKTVVLMTDADYHRAGDGAYAGITTANNGDGVLNGAPAGTGEDYPTVPMVAEALQTAGILPIFAVTGDAKSYYVDLVSELGFGSVVDLTSNSSNLVSVITSGIKNLTIATVENAIGSAFNDVIIGDANANVLTGGAGVDQLTGGAGSDTFAFHLGDSAVGVGERDIIKDFSVATANEVIDLSDLSTGALSFIGTAAFSADGQVRYVQDGAMTVVQINLEDVVSVPEMEIQLTGKLTLTAGDFML
;
A
#
# COMPACT_ATOMS: atom_id res chain seq x y z
N MET A 1 28.22 -55.84 10.89
CA MET A 1 27.64 -55.89 12.23
C MET A 1 26.29 -55.19 12.16
N THR A 2 25.30 -55.64 12.94
CA THR A 2 23.91 -55.16 12.84
C THR A 2 23.23 -55.36 14.19
N GLY A 3 22.66 -54.29 14.74
CA GLY A 3 22.02 -54.23 16.05
C GLY A 3 20.49 -54.31 15.96
N GLY A 4 19.80 -53.69 16.92
CA GLY A 4 18.35 -53.51 16.88
C GLY A 4 17.78 -52.55 17.92
N GLU A 5 17.08 -53.08 18.92
CA GLU A 5 16.39 -52.27 19.94
C GLU A 5 17.17 -52.29 21.28
N GLY A 6 17.71 -51.12 21.67
CA GLY A 6 18.49 -50.91 22.88
C GLY A 6 19.97 -50.64 22.59
N ASN A 7 20.74 -50.32 23.64
CA ASN A 7 22.14 -49.91 23.52
C ASN A 7 23.06 -51.04 23.02
N ASP A 8 23.52 -50.94 21.77
CA ASP A 8 24.47 -51.85 21.13
C ASP A 8 25.91 -51.27 21.08
N SER A 9 26.91 -52.14 20.86
CA SER A 9 28.31 -51.73 20.84
C SER A 9 29.15 -52.53 19.83
N TYR A 10 29.98 -51.80 19.08
CA TYR A 10 30.70 -52.26 17.91
C TYR A 10 32.21 -52.02 18.06
N VAL A 11 33.01 -52.92 17.51
CA VAL A 11 34.47 -52.75 17.40
C VAL A 11 34.87 -52.87 15.93
N VAL A 12 35.57 -51.87 15.42
CA VAL A 12 36.03 -51.80 14.02
C VAL A 12 37.56 -51.87 13.98
N ASP A 13 38.09 -52.93 13.35
CA ASP A 13 39.53 -53.11 13.09
C ASP A 13 39.87 -53.23 11.60
N ASN A 14 38.86 -53.19 10.72
CA ASN A 14 39.06 -53.32 9.29
C ASN A 14 38.14 -52.44 8.45
N ILE A 15 38.69 -51.86 7.36
CA ILE A 15 37.91 -51.11 6.35
C ILE A 15 36.86 -51.97 5.61
N GLY A 16 36.91 -53.29 5.76
CA GLY A 16 35.86 -54.21 5.31
C GLY A 16 34.64 -54.32 6.25
N ASP A 17 34.75 -53.82 7.49
CA ASP A 17 33.67 -53.83 8.46
C ASP A 17 32.61 -52.77 8.14
N LYS A 18 31.37 -53.06 8.55
CA LYS A 18 30.22 -52.16 8.42
C LYS A 18 29.33 -52.30 9.64
N VAL A 19 28.97 -51.19 10.26
CA VAL A 19 27.86 -51.10 11.21
C VAL A 19 26.58 -50.77 10.42
N ILE A 20 25.44 -51.27 10.88
CA ILE A 20 24.12 -51.04 10.28
C ILE A 20 23.11 -51.11 11.43
N GLU A 21 22.53 -49.98 11.82
CA GLU A 21 21.56 -49.95 12.91
C GLU A 21 20.09 -50.02 12.42
N VAL A 22 19.22 -50.71 13.17
CA VAL A 22 17.91 -51.18 12.68
C VAL A 22 16.80 -51.06 13.73
N MET A 23 16.41 -49.82 14.01
CA MET A 23 15.23 -49.54 14.84
C MET A 23 13.90 -49.84 14.12
N THR A 24 12.98 -50.54 14.80
CA THR A 24 11.61 -50.85 14.32
C THR A 24 10.49 -50.22 15.16
N GLY A 25 10.81 -49.25 16.02
CA GLY A 25 9.86 -48.57 16.90
C GLY A 25 10.37 -47.21 17.40
N THR A 26 9.61 -46.58 18.31
CA THR A 26 9.83 -45.20 18.79
C THR A 26 10.73 -45.09 20.03
N ARG A 27 11.63 -46.06 20.26
CA ARG A 27 12.65 -46.00 21.32
C ARG A 27 13.96 -46.60 20.80
N GLY A 28 14.90 -45.73 20.43
CA GLY A 28 16.27 -46.10 20.11
C GLY A 28 17.09 -46.51 21.32
N GLY A 29 18.31 -46.95 21.05
CA GLY A 29 19.37 -47.17 22.02
C GLY A 29 20.17 -45.89 22.27
N THR A 30 21.46 -46.08 22.49
CA THR A 30 22.51 -45.05 22.48
C THR A 30 23.79 -45.85 22.28
N ASP A 31 24.26 -45.86 21.05
CA ASP A 31 25.01 -46.95 20.45
C ASP A 31 26.44 -46.49 20.13
N LEU A 32 27.41 -47.39 20.32
CA LEU A 32 28.83 -47.04 20.37
C LEU A 32 29.68 -47.79 19.36
N VAL A 33 30.43 -47.07 18.52
CA VAL A 33 31.53 -47.61 17.72
C VAL A 33 32.88 -47.29 18.38
N THR A 34 33.64 -48.33 18.71
CA THR A 34 35.07 -48.21 19.01
C THR A 34 35.88 -48.58 17.76
N SER A 35 36.54 -47.61 17.13
CA SER A 35 37.35 -47.83 15.91
C SER A 35 38.84 -47.75 16.19
N SER A 36 39.65 -48.51 15.45
CA SER A 36 41.13 -48.44 15.47
C SER A 36 41.71 -47.96 14.12
N ILE A 37 40.83 -47.44 13.25
CA ILE A 37 41.07 -46.88 11.92
C ILE A 37 40.10 -45.71 11.70
N ASP A 38 40.27 -44.96 10.61
CA ASP A 38 39.36 -43.89 10.20
C ASP A 38 37.91 -44.40 10.09
N TYR A 39 36.94 -43.63 10.58
CA TYR A 39 35.55 -44.07 10.63
C TYR A 39 34.53 -42.95 10.41
N ILE A 40 33.43 -43.29 9.73
CA ILE A 40 32.25 -42.44 9.53
C ILE A 40 31.07 -43.21 10.12
N LEU A 41 30.32 -42.59 11.04
CA LEU A 41 29.16 -43.22 11.65
C LEU A 41 28.06 -43.47 10.61
N GLY A 42 27.41 -44.62 10.73
CA GLY A 42 26.13 -44.84 10.04
C GLY A 42 25.03 -44.08 10.78
N ALA A 43 23.97 -43.68 10.07
CA ALA A 43 22.79 -43.10 10.71
C ALA A 43 22.23 -44.03 11.81
N LYS A 44 21.66 -43.44 12.86
CA LYS A 44 21.19 -44.09 14.10
C LYS A 44 22.30 -44.76 14.91
N VAL A 45 23.44 -44.08 15.01
CA VAL A 45 24.54 -44.48 15.89
C VAL A 45 25.15 -43.19 16.44
N GLU A 46 25.11 -43.02 17.76
CA GLU A 46 25.32 -41.72 18.39
C GLU A 46 26.70 -41.54 19.03
N ASN A 47 27.56 -42.57 19.08
CA ASN A 47 28.86 -42.45 19.76
C ASN A 47 30.01 -43.07 18.95
N LEU A 48 31.11 -42.33 18.86
CA LEU A 48 32.39 -42.78 18.29
C LEU A 48 33.51 -42.66 19.33
N THR A 49 34.40 -43.64 19.36
CA THR A 49 35.65 -43.58 20.12
C THR A 49 36.79 -44.14 19.26
N LEU A 50 37.83 -43.33 19.05
CA LEU A 50 39.02 -43.73 18.32
C LEU A 50 40.04 -44.37 19.27
N THR A 51 40.70 -45.43 18.81
CA THR A 51 41.63 -46.26 19.59
C THR A 51 42.86 -46.62 18.77
N GLY A 52 43.25 -45.70 17.89
CA GLY A 52 44.48 -45.74 17.12
C GLY A 52 45.74 -45.61 17.98
N LEU A 53 46.86 -45.44 17.29
CA LEU A 53 48.15 -45.05 17.87
C LEU A 53 48.77 -43.94 17.00
N LYS A 54 47.92 -43.07 16.46
CA LYS A 54 48.13 -42.12 15.35
C LYS A 54 46.91 -41.20 15.24
N GLY A 55 47.11 -40.08 14.56
CA GLY A 55 46.07 -39.40 13.79
C GLY A 55 45.19 -40.34 12.97
N LEU A 56 43.89 -40.13 13.11
CA LEU A 56 42.78 -40.82 12.45
C LEU A 56 41.65 -39.82 12.16
N THR A 57 40.86 -40.07 11.11
CA THR A 57 39.64 -39.28 10.84
C THR A 57 38.41 -39.91 11.50
N GLY A 58 37.62 -39.11 12.22
CA GLY A 58 36.32 -39.49 12.78
C GLY A 58 35.22 -38.57 12.26
N THR A 59 34.13 -39.12 11.73
CA THR A 59 32.99 -38.33 11.24
C THR A 59 31.68 -38.88 11.81
N GLY A 60 30.80 -38.00 12.26
CA GLY A 60 29.47 -38.32 12.76
C GLY A 60 28.42 -38.51 11.65
N ASN A 61 27.19 -38.08 11.92
CA ASN A 61 26.03 -38.25 11.03
C ASN A 61 25.03 -37.07 11.13
N ASP A 62 23.71 -37.34 11.11
CA ASP A 62 22.63 -36.34 11.10
C ASP A 62 21.86 -36.30 12.46
N GLU A 63 22.44 -36.84 13.52
CA GLU A 63 21.85 -37.00 14.86
C GLU A 63 22.86 -36.54 15.93
N LYS A 64 22.44 -36.11 17.13
CA LYS A 64 23.38 -35.70 18.20
C LYS A 64 24.40 -36.80 18.51
N ASN A 65 25.65 -36.57 18.15
CA ASN A 65 26.78 -37.48 18.25
C ASN A 65 27.72 -37.11 19.42
N VAL A 66 28.42 -38.12 19.94
CA VAL A 66 29.51 -37.96 20.91
C VAL A 66 30.77 -38.61 20.34
N ILE A 67 31.72 -37.80 19.89
CA ILE A 67 32.93 -38.23 19.18
C ILE A 67 34.14 -38.05 20.10
N ASN A 68 34.87 -39.12 20.36
CA ASN A 68 36.09 -39.10 21.16
C ASN A 68 37.26 -39.53 20.26
N GLY A 69 38.29 -38.70 20.17
CA GLY A 69 39.52 -38.95 19.43
C GLY A 69 40.44 -39.95 20.14
N ASN A 70 41.74 -39.77 19.97
CA ASN A 70 42.80 -40.58 20.56
C ASN A 70 44.02 -39.69 20.84
N ALA A 71 45.10 -40.24 21.41
CA ALA A 71 46.32 -39.47 21.68
C ALA A 71 47.20 -39.30 20.42
N GLY A 72 46.70 -38.54 19.44
CA GLY A 72 47.48 -37.95 18.36
C GLY A 72 46.64 -37.50 17.16
N ASP A 73 46.89 -36.25 16.73
CA ASP A 73 46.62 -35.57 15.46
C ASP A 73 45.41 -36.06 14.64
N ASN A 74 44.22 -35.95 15.25
CA ASN A 74 42.93 -36.33 14.71
C ASN A 74 42.31 -35.29 13.76
N THR A 75 41.36 -35.75 12.94
CA THR A 75 40.44 -34.88 12.22
C THR A 75 39.02 -35.34 12.54
N LEU A 76 38.29 -34.55 13.31
CA LEU A 76 36.98 -34.89 13.84
C LEU A 76 35.93 -33.97 13.22
N THR A 77 34.83 -34.54 12.74
CA THR A 77 33.69 -33.80 12.19
C THR A 77 32.40 -34.33 12.83
N GLY A 78 31.57 -33.46 13.42
CA GLY A 78 30.25 -33.82 13.94
C GLY A 78 29.30 -34.17 12.81
N GLY A 79 28.68 -33.14 12.21
CA GLY A 79 27.93 -33.27 10.95
C GLY A 79 26.65 -32.45 10.95
N LYS A 80 25.57 -32.98 11.52
CA LYS A 80 24.39 -32.18 11.91
C LYS A 80 23.79 -32.64 13.23
N GLY A 81 23.26 -31.65 13.94
CA GLY A 81 22.72 -31.83 15.28
C GLY A 81 23.74 -31.36 16.31
N ASN A 82 23.26 -31.04 17.51
CA ASN A 82 24.06 -30.49 18.59
C ASN A 82 25.05 -31.54 19.08
N ASP A 83 26.29 -31.54 18.62
CA ASP A 83 27.25 -32.62 18.85
C ASP A 83 28.12 -32.39 20.10
N THR A 84 29.04 -33.32 20.37
CA THR A 84 29.99 -33.23 21.49
C THR A 84 31.27 -33.96 21.08
N ILE A 85 32.31 -33.20 20.74
CA ILE A 85 33.55 -33.68 20.15
C ILE A 85 34.69 -33.44 21.14
N ASN A 86 35.53 -34.46 21.33
CA ASN A 86 36.67 -34.41 22.24
C ASN A 86 37.91 -35.01 21.55
N GLY A 87 38.89 -34.17 21.19
CA GLY A 87 40.16 -34.54 20.55
C GLY A 87 40.99 -35.48 21.41
N ASN A 88 41.34 -34.98 22.61
CA ASN A 88 42.12 -35.56 23.72
C ASN A 88 43.56 -35.03 23.81
N ALA A 89 44.42 -35.28 22.81
CA ALA A 89 45.84 -34.94 22.89
C ALA A 89 46.57 -35.13 21.55
N GLY A 90 47.43 -34.17 21.19
CA GLY A 90 48.02 -34.00 19.87
C GLY A 90 47.22 -33.01 19.03
N ASP A 91 47.87 -32.48 17.99
CA ASP A 91 47.41 -31.35 17.19
C ASP A 91 46.17 -31.72 16.34
N ASP A 92 44.98 -31.55 16.90
CA ASP A 92 43.70 -32.05 16.41
C ASP A 92 42.93 -30.96 15.62
N THR A 93 42.19 -31.37 14.57
CA THR A 93 41.27 -30.48 13.84
C THR A 93 39.83 -30.91 14.11
N ILE A 94 38.99 -30.00 14.64
CA ILE A 94 37.66 -30.27 15.17
C ILE A 94 36.62 -29.38 14.47
N ASP A 95 35.77 -29.99 13.65
CA ASP A 95 34.68 -29.36 12.90
C ASP A 95 33.33 -29.78 13.52
N GLY A 96 32.56 -28.85 14.07
CA GLY A 96 31.22 -29.17 14.60
C GLY A 96 30.27 -29.64 13.50
N GLY A 97 30.25 -28.90 12.38
CA GLY A 97 29.24 -29.01 11.35
C GLY A 97 28.07 -28.07 11.64
N ILE A 98 26.83 -28.56 11.45
CA ILE A 98 25.61 -27.75 11.61
C ILE A 98 24.89 -28.15 12.90
N GLY A 99 25.12 -27.42 13.99
CA GLY A 99 24.54 -27.71 15.28
C GLY A 99 24.54 -26.53 16.25
N VAL A 100 24.67 -26.88 17.52
CA VAL A 100 25.10 -26.02 18.63
C VAL A 100 25.95 -26.95 19.46
N ASP A 101 27.23 -26.92 19.19
CA ASP A 101 28.13 -28.03 19.44
C ASP A 101 28.98 -27.77 20.67
N SER A 102 29.65 -28.82 21.16
CA SER A 102 30.60 -28.70 22.26
C SER A 102 31.91 -29.33 21.83
N LEU A 103 32.91 -28.50 21.63
CA LEU A 103 34.19 -28.84 21.02
C LEU A 103 35.28 -28.75 22.11
N VAL A 104 36.13 -29.77 22.20
CA VAL A 104 37.15 -29.89 23.26
C VAL A 104 38.40 -30.51 22.64
N GLY A 105 39.52 -29.78 22.59
CA GLY A 105 40.81 -30.23 22.09
C GLY A 105 41.56 -31.03 23.15
N GLY A 106 42.47 -30.38 23.89
CA GLY A 106 42.99 -30.88 25.16
C GLY A 106 44.47 -30.63 25.47
N ASP A 107 45.33 -31.61 25.18
CA ASP A 107 46.81 -31.50 25.27
C ASP A 107 47.37 -31.40 23.82
N GLY A 108 47.25 -30.25 23.13
CA GLY A 108 47.60 -30.11 21.71
C GLY A 108 47.68 -28.64 21.27
N SER A 109 47.95 -28.39 19.98
CA SER A 109 47.68 -27.09 19.35
C SER A 109 46.59 -27.32 18.31
N ASP A 110 45.36 -26.94 18.65
CA ASP A 110 44.13 -27.47 18.08
C ASP A 110 43.38 -26.43 17.23
N VAL A 111 42.70 -26.90 16.18
CA VAL A 111 42.02 -26.04 15.20
C VAL A 111 40.52 -26.34 15.18
N TYR A 112 39.74 -25.35 15.58
CA TYR A 112 38.28 -25.39 15.69
C TYR A 112 37.62 -24.78 14.46
N VAL A 113 36.78 -25.55 13.74
CA VAL A 113 35.96 -25.03 12.65
C VAL A 113 34.53 -24.86 13.16
N VAL A 114 34.10 -23.60 13.24
CA VAL A 114 32.83 -23.15 13.84
C VAL A 114 31.88 -22.65 12.77
N SER A 115 30.58 -22.96 12.90
CA SER A 115 29.54 -22.43 12.00
C SER A 115 28.36 -21.76 12.70
N ASN A 116 28.29 -21.85 14.04
CA ASN A 116 27.28 -21.19 14.86
C ASN A 116 27.93 -20.42 16.02
N GLU A 117 27.44 -19.22 16.31
CA GLU A 117 27.87 -18.39 17.45
C GLU A 117 27.54 -19.02 18.82
N GLU A 118 26.58 -19.95 18.89
CA GLU A 118 26.29 -20.72 20.11
C GLU A 118 27.26 -21.92 20.33
N ASP A 119 28.20 -22.22 19.41
CA ASP A 119 29.14 -23.34 19.54
C ASP A 119 30.14 -23.14 20.69
N ILE A 120 30.21 -24.11 21.61
CA ILE A 120 31.00 -24.01 22.85
C ILE A 120 32.35 -24.69 22.70
N ILE A 121 33.43 -23.91 22.58
CA ILE A 121 34.80 -24.42 22.74
C ILE A 121 35.15 -24.52 24.23
N VAL A 122 35.91 -25.53 24.61
CA VAL A 122 36.45 -25.69 25.98
C VAL A 122 37.90 -26.14 25.90
N GLU A 123 38.83 -25.18 25.98
CA GLU A 123 40.26 -25.48 26.04
C GLU A 123 40.84 -25.63 27.47
N THR A 124 42.07 -26.13 27.55
CA THR A 124 42.81 -26.26 28.81
C THR A 124 44.25 -25.72 28.73
N ALA A 125 44.45 -24.47 29.15
CA ALA A 125 45.76 -23.78 29.19
C ALA A 125 46.98 -24.67 29.53
N VAL A 126 47.73 -25.01 28.48
CA VAL A 126 49.07 -25.59 28.53
C VAL A 126 50.09 -24.54 28.03
N ASN A 127 51.37 -24.71 28.37
CA ASN A 127 52.36 -23.64 28.20
C ASN A 127 53.09 -23.73 26.86
N GLY A 128 52.61 -22.96 25.87
CA GLY A 128 53.23 -22.81 24.56
C GLY A 128 52.63 -23.72 23.49
N ASP A 129 51.35 -24.00 23.63
CA ASP A 129 50.47 -24.41 22.54
C ASP A 129 49.88 -23.13 21.88
N ASP A 130 49.07 -23.24 20.81
CA ASP A 130 48.77 -22.15 19.85
C ASP A 130 47.44 -22.47 19.13
N ASP A 131 46.31 -22.18 19.79
CA ASP A 131 44.99 -22.70 19.41
C ASP A 131 44.21 -21.73 18.50
N GLU A 132 43.51 -22.25 17.48
CA GLU A 132 42.90 -21.46 16.40
C GLU A 132 41.39 -21.73 16.22
N VAL A 133 40.57 -20.69 16.22
CA VAL A 133 39.17 -20.75 15.74
C VAL A 133 39.05 -20.23 14.32
N GLN A 134 38.62 -21.09 13.41
CA GLN A 134 38.19 -20.78 12.05
C GLN A 134 36.66 -20.63 12.03
N SER A 135 36.17 -19.40 12.22
CA SER A 135 34.74 -19.14 12.39
C SER A 135 34.05 -18.72 11.08
N SER A 136 32.89 -19.33 10.82
CA SER A 136 31.95 -18.93 9.76
C SER A 136 30.57 -18.50 10.30
N ALA A 137 30.49 -18.20 11.61
CA ALA A 137 29.39 -17.44 12.19
C ALA A 137 29.41 -15.97 11.67
N LEU A 138 28.39 -15.14 11.97
CA LEU A 138 28.45 -13.71 11.60
C LEU A 138 29.39 -12.92 12.52
N GLN A 139 29.31 -13.24 13.82
CA GLN A 139 30.17 -12.73 14.88
C GLN A 139 30.80 -13.92 15.63
N TYR A 140 31.99 -13.74 16.20
CA TYR A 140 32.57 -14.68 17.14
C TYR A 140 33.39 -14.00 18.24
N GLU A 141 33.45 -14.60 19.42
CA GLU A 141 34.18 -14.15 20.62
C GLU A 141 35.06 -15.31 21.09
N LEU A 142 36.37 -15.10 21.23
CA LEU A 142 37.30 -16.17 21.59
C LEU A 142 37.12 -16.61 23.04
N ASN A 143 36.94 -17.92 23.24
CA ASN A 143 36.79 -18.50 24.58
C ASN A 143 38.14 -18.53 25.34
N ASP A 144 38.08 -18.60 26.69
CA ASP A 144 39.26 -18.68 27.55
C ASP A 144 40.33 -19.65 27.01
N ASN A 145 41.59 -19.19 26.97
CA ASN A 145 42.76 -20.01 26.56
C ASN A 145 42.73 -20.47 25.10
N VAL A 146 42.30 -19.58 24.19
CA VAL A 146 42.48 -19.72 22.75
C VAL A 146 43.10 -18.43 22.22
N GLU A 147 44.24 -18.53 21.52
CA GLU A 147 45.04 -17.37 21.13
C GLU A 147 44.74 -16.81 19.73
N ARG A 148 44.07 -17.56 18.85
CA ARG A 148 43.86 -17.14 17.44
C ARG A 148 42.43 -17.25 16.93
N LEU A 149 42.00 -16.20 16.22
CA LEU A 149 40.75 -16.17 15.43
C LEU A 149 41.07 -15.98 13.95
N THR A 150 40.32 -16.65 13.08
CA THR A 150 40.36 -16.44 11.64
C THR A 150 38.93 -16.45 11.09
N LEU A 151 38.49 -15.32 10.54
CA LEU A 151 37.13 -15.14 10.00
C LEU A 151 37.01 -15.74 8.60
N LEU A 152 35.91 -16.46 8.33
CA LEU A 152 35.70 -17.18 7.08
C LEU A 152 34.40 -16.80 6.35
N ALA A 153 34.56 -16.44 5.07
CA ALA A 153 33.58 -16.42 3.98
C ALA A 153 32.39 -15.43 4.08
N LYS A 154 31.73 -15.33 5.24
CA LYS A 154 30.61 -14.44 5.52
C LYS A 154 30.58 -13.99 6.99
N ALA A 155 31.69 -14.20 7.70
CA ALA A 155 31.92 -13.63 9.01
C ALA A 155 32.29 -12.15 8.85
N GLU A 156 31.80 -11.32 9.75
CA GLU A 156 31.89 -9.86 9.70
C GLU A 156 32.53 -9.32 10.99
N ASN A 157 32.27 -9.93 12.16
CA ASN A 157 32.74 -9.44 13.45
C ASN A 157 33.59 -10.49 14.20
N GLY A 158 34.63 -10.05 14.92
CA GLY A 158 35.52 -10.90 15.72
C GLY A 158 36.05 -10.24 16.98
N ILE A 159 35.97 -10.93 18.12
CA ILE A 159 36.41 -10.43 19.44
C ILE A 159 37.41 -11.42 20.05
N GLY A 160 38.49 -10.89 20.64
CA GLY A 160 39.52 -11.63 21.38
C GLY A 160 39.13 -11.97 22.82
N ASN A 161 40.10 -11.99 23.73
CA ASN A 161 39.97 -12.31 25.16
C ASN A 161 41.14 -11.74 26.00
N GLU A 162 41.24 -12.06 27.30
CA GLU A 162 42.31 -11.58 28.23
C GLU A 162 43.75 -12.14 27.94
N LEU A 163 44.16 -12.34 26.69
CA LEU A 163 45.47 -12.90 26.28
C LEU A 163 46.08 -12.13 25.10
N ASP A 164 47.37 -12.33 24.82
CA ASP A 164 48.03 -11.82 23.60
C ASP A 164 47.45 -12.55 22.35
N ASN A 165 46.43 -11.99 21.69
CA ASN A 165 45.63 -12.60 20.64
C ASN A 165 46.18 -12.35 19.22
N THR A 166 45.81 -13.19 18.24
CA THR A 166 45.91 -12.86 16.80
C THR A 166 44.56 -13.00 16.11
N LEU A 167 44.04 -11.90 15.60
CA LEU A 167 42.74 -11.82 14.93
C LEU A 167 42.94 -11.59 13.42
N ASP A 168 42.71 -12.61 12.61
CA ASP A 168 42.76 -12.55 11.15
C ASP A 168 41.35 -12.37 10.55
N GLY A 169 41.08 -11.20 9.97
CA GLY A 169 39.86 -10.86 9.21
C GLY A 169 39.78 -11.54 7.84
N ASN A 170 38.94 -11.01 6.94
CA ASN A 170 38.71 -11.66 5.64
C ASN A 170 38.72 -10.72 4.40
N ALA A 171 37.65 -10.72 3.59
CA ALA A 171 37.58 -9.94 2.34
C ALA A 171 36.25 -9.18 2.23
N LEU A 172 35.84 -8.66 3.39
CA LEU A 172 34.61 -7.95 3.72
C LEU A 172 35.00 -6.94 4.79
N ASP A 173 34.32 -5.80 4.82
CA ASP A 173 34.40 -4.82 5.91
C ASP A 173 34.18 -5.54 7.26
N ASN A 174 35.18 -5.55 8.15
CA ASN A 174 35.19 -6.33 9.39
C ASN A 174 35.29 -5.45 10.64
N GLU A 175 34.61 -5.86 11.71
CA GLU A 175 34.71 -5.25 13.04
C GLU A 175 35.49 -6.18 13.97
N LEU A 176 36.76 -5.84 14.26
CA LEU A 176 37.67 -6.67 15.06
C LEU A 176 38.10 -5.96 16.35
N SER A 177 38.02 -6.65 17.49
CA SER A 177 38.42 -6.13 18.81
C SER A 177 39.34 -7.09 19.56
N GLY A 178 40.55 -6.66 19.93
CA GLY A 178 41.52 -7.44 20.71
C GLY A 178 41.05 -7.76 22.14
N ASP A 179 40.53 -6.72 22.81
CA ASP A 179 39.94 -6.69 24.14
C ASP A 179 40.96 -6.43 25.28
N ALA A 180 41.85 -7.37 25.62
CA ALA A 180 42.90 -7.12 26.62
C ALA A 180 44.11 -8.04 26.50
N GLY A 181 45.19 -7.56 25.88
CA GLY A 181 46.35 -8.36 25.53
C GLY A 181 47.58 -7.56 25.09
N ASN A 182 48.23 -8.05 24.04
CA ASN A 182 49.24 -7.36 23.24
C ASN A 182 49.03 -7.91 21.83
N ASP A 183 47.98 -7.42 21.20
CA ASP A 183 47.23 -8.16 20.19
C ASP A 183 47.73 -7.87 18.78
N THR A 184 47.52 -8.81 17.87
CA THR A 184 47.85 -8.67 16.44
C THR A 184 46.57 -8.76 15.63
N ILE A 185 46.12 -7.64 15.08
CA ILE A 185 44.83 -7.53 14.37
C ILE A 185 45.11 -7.27 12.88
N ASN A 186 44.61 -8.15 12.00
CA ASN A 186 44.72 -8.01 10.53
C ASN A 186 43.32 -7.90 9.91
N GLY A 187 42.94 -6.74 9.37
CA GLY A 187 41.69 -6.56 8.62
C GLY A 187 41.69 -7.30 7.28
N ASN A 188 42.69 -6.99 6.44
CA ASN A 188 43.00 -7.51 5.09
C ASN A 188 42.38 -6.72 3.91
N ASP A 189 41.28 -7.17 3.32
CA ASP A 189 40.63 -6.56 2.14
C ASP A 189 39.20 -6.08 2.53
N GLY A 190 39.00 -4.82 2.92
CA GLY A 190 37.70 -4.28 3.38
C GLY A 190 37.84 -2.83 3.84
N ASP A 191 36.73 -2.12 4.09
CA ASP A 191 36.76 -0.84 4.82
C ASP A 191 36.60 -1.13 6.33
N ASP A 192 37.69 -1.53 7.00
CA ASP A 192 37.66 -2.22 8.30
C ASP A 192 37.56 -1.30 9.54
N ILE A 193 37.00 -1.82 10.63
CA ILE A 193 36.88 -1.18 11.95
C ILE A 193 37.64 -2.02 12.99
N LEU A 194 38.77 -1.51 13.46
CA LEU A 194 39.70 -2.25 14.31
C LEU A 194 39.87 -1.56 15.68
N ASN A 195 39.91 -2.34 16.76
CA ASN A 195 40.05 -1.86 18.14
C ASN A 195 41.06 -2.74 18.91
N GLY A 196 42.15 -2.17 19.41
CA GLY A 196 43.10 -2.89 20.27
C GLY A 196 42.50 -3.12 21.67
N ALA A 197 42.23 -1.99 22.35
CA ALA A 197 41.76 -1.82 23.74
C ALA A 197 42.90 -1.81 24.80
N GLU A 198 43.00 -2.76 25.73
CA GLU A 198 44.05 -2.73 26.77
C GLU A 198 45.33 -3.49 26.34
N GLY A 199 46.23 -2.87 25.56
CA GLY A 199 47.49 -3.51 25.11
C GLY A 199 48.60 -2.59 24.55
N ASP A 200 49.76 -3.18 24.19
CA ASP A 200 50.77 -2.59 23.28
C ASP A 200 50.59 -3.27 21.89
N ASP A 201 49.58 -2.88 21.11
CA ASP A 201 49.05 -3.72 20.02
C ASP A 201 49.70 -3.49 18.63
N GLU A 202 49.61 -4.48 17.73
CA GLU A 202 50.01 -4.42 16.30
C GLU A 202 48.75 -4.50 15.42
N ILE A 203 48.20 -3.34 15.03
CA ILE A 203 46.96 -3.21 14.27
C ILE A 203 47.28 -2.94 12.80
N ASN A 204 46.77 -3.78 11.91
CA ASN A 204 46.93 -3.66 10.47
C ASN A 204 45.57 -3.75 9.78
N GLY A 205 45.11 -2.69 9.11
CA GLY A 205 43.93 -2.73 8.23
C GLY A 205 44.26 -3.51 6.96
N GLY A 206 44.42 -2.82 5.83
CA GLY A 206 45.09 -3.40 4.68
C GLY A 206 44.91 -2.61 3.38
N GLU A 207 43.90 -3.02 2.60
CA GLU A 207 43.56 -2.41 1.30
C GLU A 207 42.09 -1.93 1.28
N GLY A 208 41.78 -0.86 2.03
CA GLY A 208 40.50 -0.15 1.98
C GLY A 208 40.56 1.27 2.58
N GLN A 209 39.51 1.65 3.31
CA GLN A 209 39.46 2.82 4.20
C GLN A 209 39.29 2.37 5.65
N ASP A 210 40.41 2.17 6.33
CA ASP A 210 40.42 1.51 7.64
C ASP A 210 40.39 2.48 8.82
N VAL A 211 39.68 2.10 9.88
CA VAL A 211 39.39 2.90 11.09
C VAL A 211 39.91 2.20 12.34
N ALA A 212 40.86 2.81 13.05
CA ALA A 212 41.22 2.38 14.40
C ALA A 212 40.40 3.14 15.46
N ILE A 213 39.74 2.43 16.38
CA ILE A 213 38.89 3.00 17.45
C ILE A 213 39.67 3.16 18.75
N TYR A 214 39.37 4.24 19.48
CA TYR A 214 39.91 4.60 20.79
C TYR A 214 38.80 5.15 21.72
N GLN A 215 38.80 4.77 23.00
CA GLN A 215 37.65 5.01 23.90
C GLN A 215 37.69 6.37 24.66
N GLY A 216 38.80 7.11 24.57
CA GLY A 216 38.99 8.45 25.15
C GLY A 216 38.63 9.60 24.20
N SER A 217 39.11 10.82 24.53
CA SER A 217 39.03 12.01 23.67
C SER A 217 40.32 12.21 22.86
N VAL A 218 40.23 12.90 21.72
CA VAL A 218 41.40 13.30 20.90
C VAL A 218 42.49 14.01 21.72
N ASP A 219 42.13 14.72 22.80
CA ASP A 219 43.06 15.48 23.66
C ASP A 219 43.88 14.59 24.62
N ASP A 220 43.49 13.32 24.82
CA ASP A 220 44.17 12.37 25.72
C ASP A 220 45.33 11.60 25.03
N TYR A 221 45.21 11.29 23.74
CA TYR A 221 46.22 10.52 22.97
C TYR A 221 47.32 11.36 22.32
N LYS A 222 48.39 10.70 21.84
CA LYS A 222 49.37 11.32 20.91
C LYS A 222 49.92 10.34 19.88
N TRP A 223 49.49 10.47 18.63
CA TRP A 223 50.01 9.70 17.51
C TRP A 223 51.23 10.34 16.81
N TYR A 224 52.06 9.53 16.15
CA TYR A 224 53.18 9.95 15.28
C TYR A 224 53.65 8.79 14.38
N SER A 225 54.22 9.07 13.20
CA SER A 225 54.75 8.03 12.28
C SER A 225 56.28 7.98 12.22
N ASP A 226 56.84 6.80 11.90
CA ASP A 226 58.28 6.62 11.71
C ASP A 226 58.72 5.82 10.45
N GLU A 227 59.51 4.74 10.57
CA GLU A 227 59.91 3.86 9.46
C GLU A 227 59.15 2.50 9.49
N GLU A 228 58.43 2.18 10.58
CA GLU A 228 57.75 0.90 10.78
C GLU A 228 56.21 1.05 10.76
N GLY A 229 55.63 2.15 11.28
CA GLY A 229 54.18 2.43 11.16
C GLY A 229 53.77 3.85 11.58
N TRP A 230 52.46 4.02 11.83
CA TRP A 230 51.98 5.00 12.82
C TRP A 230 52.10 4.37 14.22
N ILE A 231 52.34 5.20 15.23
CA ILE A 231 52.36 4.79 16.64
C ILE A 231 51.38 5.69 17.37
N VAL A 232 50.46 5.10 18.13
CA VAL A 232 49.57 5.80 19.07
C VAL A 232 50.16 5.63 20.49
N GLU A 233 49.87 6.58 21.38
CA GLU A 233 50.23 6.49 22.80
C GLU A 233 49.04 7.06 23.58
N ASP A 234 48.44 6.31 24.51
CA ASP A 234 47.62 6.90 25.56
C ASP A 234 48.49 7.72 26.54
N ARG A 235 47.89 8.77 27.10
CA ARG A 235 48.50 9.73 28.02
C ARG A 235 47.52 10.20 29.09
N SER A 236 46.41 9.48 29.29
CA SER A 236 45.46 9.68 30.37
C SER A 236 46.15 9.78 31.75
N GLU A 237 45.49 10.46 32.71
CA GLU A 237 45.90 10.44 34.13
C GLU A 237 44.87 9.70 35.02
N ASP A 238 43.90 8.98 34.44
CA ASP A 238 42.83 8.31 35.20
C ASP A 238 43.17 6.88 35.65
N GLY A 239 43.95 6.14 34.86
CA GLY A 239 44.53 4.85 35.19
C GLY A 239 43.85 3.62 34.57
N VAL A 240 43.06 3.80 33.51
CA VAL A 240 43.13 2.87 32.36
C VAL A 240 44.42 3.23 31.59
N ASP A 241 45.08 2.26 30.97
CA ASP A 241 46.35 2.45 30.26
C ASP A 241 46.26 1.65 28.96
N GLU A 242 45.65 2.25 27.93
CA GLU A 242 45.46 1.69 26.57
C GLU A 242 46.81 1.66 25.78
N GLY A 243 47.93 1.62 26.49
CA GLY A 243 49.28 1.36 26.02
C GLY A 243 49.79 2.18 24.84
N THR A 244 50.45 1.50 23.89
CA THR A 244 51.22 2.11 22.80
C THR A 244 51.22 1.25 21.54
N ASP A 245 50.16 1.41 20.76
CA ASP A 245 49.92 0.64 19.54
C ASP A 245 50.81 1.04 18.36
N THR A 246 51.02 0.08 17.46
CA THR A 246 51.66 0.22 16.15
C THR A 246 50.64 -0.07 15.05
N LEU A 247 50.36 0.92 14.21
CA LEU A 247 49.30 0.89 13.19
C LEU A 247 49.89 0.92 11.78
N THR A 248 49.47 0.00 10.91
CA THR A 248 49.75 0.02 9.46
C THR A 248 48.48 -0.11 8.62
N GLY A 249 48.40 0.57 7.48
CA GLY A 249 47.18 0.60 6.66
C GLY A 249 45.94 1.05 7.47
N ILE A 250 46.03 2.24 8.08
CA ILE A 250 44.92 2.86 8.80
C ILE A 250 44.80 4.31 8.34
N GLU A 251 43.62 4.69 7.85
CA GLU A 251 43.34 6.01 7.30
C GLU A 251 42.78 6.94 8.36
N ILE A 252 42.01 6.41 9.32
CA ILE A 252 41.23 7.16 10.29
C ILE A 252 41.49 6.64 11.72
N LEU A 253 41.70 7.55 12.66
CA LEU A 253 41.58 7.28 14.10
C LEU A 253 40.24 7.83 14.59
N ARG A 254 39.44 7.02 15.28
CA ARG A 254 38.12 7.40 15.80
C ARG A 254 38.17 7.52 17.32
N PHE A 255 37.77 8.67 17.83
CA PHE A 255 37.71 9.00 19.27
C PHE A 255 36.29 9.43 19.66
N THR A 256 35.96 9.41 20.95
CA THR A 256 34.60 9.73 21.44
C THR A 256 34.12 11.15 21.15
N ASP A 257 35.01 12.09 20.82
CA ASP A 257 34.68 13.46 20.40
C ASP A 257 35.04 13.78 18.94
N GLY A 258 35.42 12.79 18.12
CA GLY A 258 35.45 12.87 16.66
C GLY A 258 36.59 12.12 15.96
N ASP A 259 36.46 11.99 14.64
CA ASP A 259 37.42 11.30 13.77
C ASP A 259 38.62 12.18 13.37
N VAL A 260 39.80 11.55 13.26
CA VAL A 260 41.07 12.16 12.84
C VAL A 260 41.68 11.36 11.70
N VAL A 261 41.65 11.92 10.49
CA VAL A 261 42.32 11.31 9.32
C VAL A 261 43.83 11.42 9.43
N ILE A 262 44.52 10.28 9.35
CA ILE A 262 45.98 10.13 9.42
C ILE A 262 46.62 9.62 8.12
N GLY A 263 45.90 8.82 7.31
CA GLY A 263 46.38 8.27 6.04
C GLY A 263 46.31 9.25 4.85
N GLU A 264 46.91 8.87 3.71
CA GLU A 264 46.51 9.42 2.41
C GLU A 264 45.36 8.56 1.88
N VAL A 265 44.12 9.04 2.02
CA VAL A 265 42.91 8.37 1.49
C VAL A 265 43.01 8.29 -0.05
N GLU A 266 43.60 7.21 -0.57
CA GLU A 266 43.68 6.92 -2.00
C GLU A 266 42.33 6.33 -2.43
N PRO A 267 41.56 6.99 -3.32
CA PRO A 267 40.17 6.62 -3.57
C PRO A 267 40.08 5.22 -4.21
N PRO A 268 39.18 4.34 -3.72
CA PRO A 268 39.18 2.92 -4.06
C PRO A 268 39.10 2.71 -5.58
N VAL A 269 40.01 1.88 -6.09
CA VAL A 269 40.12 1.59 -7.53
C VAL A 269 39.09 0.54 -7.93
N ILE A 270 37.80 0.92 -7.84
CA ILE A 270 36.68 0.14 -8.34
C ILE A 270 36.99 -0.24 -9.81
N PRO A 271 37.02 -1.54 -10.16
CA PRO A 271 37.39 -1.97 -11.50
C PRO A 271 36.29 -1.61 -12.51
N GLU A 272 36.37 -0.39 -13.09
CA GLU A 272 35.35 0.22 -13.98
C GLU A 272 34.83 -0.79 -15.01
N LEU A 273 33.58 -1.25 -14.80
CA LEU A 273 32.93 -2.22 -15.68
C LEU A 273 32.85 -1.63 -17.09
N PRO A 274 33.49 -2.26 -18.10
CA PRO A 274 33.77 -1.60 -19.35
C PRO A 274 32.50 -1.25 -20.13
N LEU A 275 32.42 0.00 -20.58
CA LEU A 275 31.27 0.54 -21.29
C LEU A 275 31.09 -0.14 -22.66
N VAL A 276 30.07 -1.00 -22.81
CA VAL A 276 29.74 -1.67 -24.07
C VAL A 276 28.82 -0.79 -24.93
N GLN A 277 29.27 -0.45 -26.14
CA GLN A 277 28.58 0.50 -27.02
C GLN A 277 28.87 0.31 -28.51
N VAL A 278 27.95 0.79 -29.36
CA VAL A 278 28.18 0.86 -30.81
C VAL A 278 29.29 1.87 -31.13
N ALA A 279 30.11 1.56 -32.14
CA ALA A 279 31.25 2.41 -32.52
C ALA A 279 30.85 3.72 -33.24
N VAL A 280 29.61 3.78 -33.77
CA VAL A 280 29.02 4.96 -34.43
C VAL A 280 27.51 4.97 -34.21
N ALA A 281 26.91 6.15 -33.97
CA ALA A 281 25.47 6.32 -33.83
C ALA A 281 24.71 6.22 -35.17
N GLU A 282 25.39 6.47 -36.29
CA GLU A 282 24.84 6.35 -37.65
C GLU A 282 25.80 5.58 -38.57
N LEU A 283 25.26 4.73 -39.44
CA LEU A 283 25.98 3.97 -40.45
C LEU A 283 25.28 4.08 -41.81
N MET A 284 25.77 4.97 -42.69
CA MET A 284 25.37 4.99 -44.09
C MET A 284 26.11 3.90 -44.88
N LEU A 285 25.37 3.12 -45.66
CA LEU A 285 25.89 2.15 -46.62
C LEU A 285 25.13 2.27 -47.94
N ASN A 286 25.73 1.83 -49.05
CA ASN A 286 24.98 1.72 -50.30
C ASN A 286 24.32 0.34 -50.36
N GLU A 287 23.11 0.26 -50.94
CA GLU A 287 22.37 -0.99 -51.11
C GLU A 287 23.25 -2.09 -51.75
N ALA A 288 24.09 -1.71 -52.74
CA ALA A 288 25.04 -2.61 -53.40
C ALA A 288 26.14 -3.22 -52.49
N ASP A 289 26.41 -2.68 -51.30
CA ASP A 289 27.39 -3.22 -50.35
C ASP A 289 26.91 -4.55 -49.71
N ARG A 290 25.59 -4.82 -49.71
CA ARG A 290 24.94 -6.08 -49.28
C ARG A 290 25.22 -6.56 -47.84
N THR A 291 25.99 -5.83 -47.04
CA THR A 291 26.39 -6.28 -45.69
C THR A 291 26.71 -5.10 -44.78
N ALA A 292 25.82 -4.81 -43.83
CA ALA A 292 26.11 -3.90 -42.73
C ALA A 292 27.04 -4.57 -41.72
N ARG A 293 28.03 -3.82 -41.22
CA ARG A 293 28.93 -4.25 -40.13
C ARG A 293 28.89 -3.22 -39.03
N ILE A 294 28.17 -3.53 -37.96
CA ILE A 294 28.09 -2.71 -36.77
C ILE A 294 29.19 -3.18 -35.82
N THR A 295 30.25 -2.38 -35.69
CA THR A 295 31.27 -2.61 -34.67
C THR A 295 30.73 -2.20 -33.31
N VAL A 296 30.91 -3.05 -32.30
CA VAL A 296 30.60 -2.80 -30.90
C VAL A 296 31.91 -2.88 -30.13
N ASN A 297 32.19 -1.86 -29.31
CA ASN A 297 33.41 -1.74 -28.53
C ASN A 297 33.11 -1.78 -27.03
N LEU A 298 34.14 -2.10 -26.26
CA LEU A 298 34.25 -1.85 -24.83
C LEU A 298 35.12 -0.60 -24.60
N SER A 299 34.90 0.18 -23.52
CA SER A 299 35.82 1.26 -23.13
C SER A 299 37.23 0.71 -22.85
N GLN A 300 37.29 -0.37 -22.06
CA GLN A 300 38.52 -1.08 -21.71
C GLN A 300 38.37 -2.61 -21.80
N ALA A 301 39.46 -3.33 -21.50
CA ALA A 301 39.50 -4.78 -21.62
C ALA A 301 39.21 -5.45 -20.27
N SER A 302 38.08 -6.13 -20.15
CA SER A 302 37.84 -7.00 -18.98
C SER A 302 38.65 -8.31 -19.07
N ASP A 303 39.07 -8.74 -17.90
CA ASP A 303 39.57 -10.05 -17.47
C ASP A 303 38.49 -11.15 -17.52
N GLN A 304 37.22 -10.79 -17.29
CA GLN A 304 36.06 -11.64 -17.36
C GLN A 304 35.48 -11.73 -18.79
N THR A 305 34.44 -12.54 -18.94
CA THR A 305 33.65 -12.61 -20.18
C THR A 305 32.56 -11.54 -20.14
N VAL A 306 32.58 -10.60 -21.09
CA VAL A 306 31.48 -9.65 -21.29
C VAL A 306 30.48 -10.21 -22.29
N THR A 307 29.18 -10.06 -22.02
CA THR A 307 28.13 -10.31 -23.02
C THR A 307 27.15 -9.15 -23.11
N VAL A 308 26.56 -8.95 -24.28
CA VAL A 308 25.46 -7.99 -24.49
C VAL A 308 24.50 -8.56 -25.54
N GLN A 309 23.20 -8.40 -25.34
CA GLN A 309 22.19 -8.78 -26.33
C GLN A 309 21.99 -7.67 -27.35
N TYR A 310 21.58 -8.02 -28.57
CA TYR A 310 21.21 -7.05 -29.60
C TYR A 310 19.92 -7.44 -30.34
N ALA A 311 19.18 -6.42 -30.78
CA ALA A 311 17.95 -6.54 -31.56
C ALA A 311 17.98 -5.57 -32.76
N THR A 312 17.32 -5.93 -33.86
CA THR A 312 17.02 -5.01 -34.96
C THR A 312 15.61 -4.44 -34.81
N ILE A 313 15.49 -3.11 -34.93
CA ILE A 313 14.21 -2.39 -34.94
C ILE A 313 14.03 -1.82 -36.36
N ALA A 314 12.88 -2.07 -36.99
CA ALA A 314 12.58 -1.49 -38.31
C ALA A 314 12.38 0.02 -38.22
N GLY A 315 12.94 0.77 -39.16
CA GLY A 315 12.69 2.20 -39.35
C GLY A 315 11.69 2.38 -40.49
N THR A 316 12.11 3.01 -41.58
CA THR A 316 11.34 2.93 -42.84
C THR A 316 11.56 1.60 -43.56
N ALA A 317 12.74 0.97 -43.39
CA ALA A 317 13.12 -0.25 -44.11
C ALA A 317 12.31 -1.47 -43.67
N THR A 318 11.76 -2.16 -44.65
CA THR A 318 10.90 -3.34 -44.51
C THR A 318 11.73 -4.62 -44.35
N ALA A 319 11.78 -5.11 -43.12
CA ALA A 319 12.51 -6.31 -42.75
C ALA A 319 12.05 -7.56 -43.55
N GLY A 320 12.94 -8.13 -44.34
CA GLY A 320 12.68 -9.23 -45.27
C GLY A 320 12.65 -8.84 -46.75
N VAL A 321 12.47 -7.55 -47.05
CA VAL A 321 12.63 -6.97 -48.40
C VAL A 321 14.04 -6.38 -48.50
N ASP A 322 14.37 -5.38 -47.67
CA ASP A 322 15.54 -4.50 -47.88
C ASP A 322 16.74 -4.93 -47.03
N PHE A 323 16.48 -5.60 -45.91
CA PHE A 323 17.47 -6.32 -45.12
C PHE A 323 16.93 -7.66 -44.59
N ARG A 324 17.82 -8.62 -44.36
CA ARG A 324 17.46 -9.96 -43.85
C ARG A 324 17.58 -10.00 -42.33
N ILE A 325 16.45 -10.23 -41.67
CA ILE A 325 16.39 -10.46 -40.22
C ILE A 325 17.26 -11.68 -39.86
N PHE A 326 18.20 -11.47 -38.94
CA PHE A 326 18.54 -12.46 -37.94
C PHE A 326 17.87 -12.00 -36.64
N GLY A 327 17.21 -12.91 -35.92
CA GLY A 327 16.56 -12.58 -34.65
C GLY A 327 17.56 -12.15 -33.58
N THR A 328 17.04 -11.72 -32.42
CA THR A 328 17.84 -11.27 -31.27
C THR A 328 19.03 -12.19 -30.99
N GLY A 329 20.23 -11.60 -30.94
CA GLY A 329 21.48 -12.34 -30.75
C GLY A 329 22.27 -11.84 -29.55
N THR A 330 23.19 -12.67 -29.06
CA THR A 330 24.13 -12.29 -27.99
C THR A 330 25.53 -12.11 -28.57
N LEU A 331 26.13 -10.95 -28.34
CA LEU A 331 27.52 -10.67 -28.66
C LEU A 331 28.38 -11.02 -27.44
N LYS A 332 29.45 -11.78 -27.65
CA LYS A 332 30.34 -12.28 -26.58
C LYS A 332 31.76 -11.75 -26.78
N PHE A 333 32.27 -11.00 -25.83
CA PHE A 333 33.68 -10.65 -25.73
C PHE A 333 34.33 -11.67 -24.79
N LEU A 334 35.44 -12.27 -25.24
CA LEU A 334 36.28 -13.10 -24.38
C LEU A 334 37.26 -12.20 -23.62
N PRO A 335 37.82 -12.66 -22.50
CA PRO A 335 38.87 -11.96 -21.76
C PRO A 335 39.93 -11.32 -22.68
N GLY A 336 40.24 -10.05 -22.41
CA GLY A 336 41.17 -9.25 -23.20
C GLY A 336 40.69 -8.95 -24.63
N LYS A 337 39.38 -8.78 -24.88
CA LYS A 337 38.81 -8.37 -26.19
C LYS A 337 37.92 -7.13 -26.04
N THR A 338 38.32 -6.04 -26.68
CA THR A 338 37.64 -4.73 -26.61
C THR A 338 36.75 -4.41 -27.80
N SER A 339 36.63 -5.29 -28.80
CA SER A 339 35.84 -5.02 -30.01
C SER A 339 35.30 -6.31 -30.63
N GLN A 340 34.06 -6.26 -31.09
CA GLN A 340 33.34 -7.30 -31.82
C GLN A 340 32.49 -6.68 -32.94
N THR A 341 31.89 -7.49 -33.82
CA THR A 341 31.11 -6.98 -34.96
C THR A 341 29.84 -7.77 -35.21
N ILE A 342 28.69 -7.10 -35.11
CA ILE A 342 27.39 -7.60 -35.59
C ILE A 342 27.38 -7.44 -37.11
N THR A 343 27.05 -8.50 -37.83
CA THR A 343 27.02 -8.53 -39.30
C THR A 343 25.61 -8.84 -39.79
N LEU A 344 24.99 -7.89 -40.49
CA LEU A 344 23.63 -8.03 -41.05
C LEU A 344 23.71 -8.02 -42.57
N LEU A 345 22.79 -8.73 -43.24
CA LEU A 345 22.74 -8.80 -44.71
C LEU A 345 21.70 -7.81 -45.24
N VAL A 346 22.18 -6.87 -46.05
CA VAL A 346 21.34 -5.94 -46.81
C VAL A 346 21.05 -6.59 -48.17
N VAL A 347 19.86 -6.36 -48.71
CA VAL A 347 19.49 -6.81 -50.06
C VAL A 347 20.07 -5.84 -51.10
N ASN A 348 20.10 -6.24 -52.37
CA ASN A 348 20.37 -5.31 -53.48
C ASN A 348 19.48 -5.72 -54.65
N ASP A 349 18.50 -4.89 -55.03
CA ASP A 349 17.72 -5.07 -56.26
C ASP A 349 18.00 -4.03 -57.37
N THR A 350 16.97 -3.42 -57.97
CA THR A 350 17.02 -2.53 -59.15
C THR A 350 15.80 -1.60 -59.21
N LEU A 351 15.30 -1.13 -58.07
CA LEU A 351 14.13 -0.26 -57.96
C LEU A 351 14.56 1.13 -57.45
N ASP A 352 14.10 2.18 -58.14
CA ASP A 352 14.31 3.59 -57.79
C ASP A 352 13.48 3.91 -56.53
N GLU A 353 14.14 3.89 -55.37
CA GLU A 353 13.53 3.99 -54.03
C GLU A 353 14.16 5.12 -53.19
N ALA A 354 13.46 5.53 -52.14
CA ALA A 354 14.00 6.52 -51.20
C ALA A 354 15.06 5.87 -50.29
N ASN A 355 16.06 6.63 -49.84
CA ASN A 355 16.98 6.15 -48.81
C ASN A 355 16.22 5.73 -47.54
N GLU A 356 16.45 4.52 -47.07
CA GLU A 356 15.70 3.90 -45.98
C GLU A 356 16.51 3.66 -44.71
N THR A 357 15.85 3.46 -43.57
CA THR A 357 16.52 3.25 -42.27
C THR A 357 16.03 2.04 -41.49
N PHE A 358 16.93 1.43 -40.72
CA PHE A 358 16.61 0.54 -39.58
C PHE A 358 17.62 0.76 -38.45
N SER A 359 17.31 0.35 -37.24
CA SER A 359 18.21 0.50 -36.08
C SER A 359 18.67 -0.83 -35.49
N VAL A 360 19.85 -0.85 -34.89
CA VAL A 360 20.33 -1.95 -34.04
C VAL A 360 20.49 -1.42 -32.62
N GLN A 361 19.77 -2.04 -31.67
CA GLN A 361 19.78 -1.70 -30.26
C GLN A 361 20.51 -2.79 -29.46
N LEU A 362 21.37 -2.38 -28.53
CA LEU A 362 22.03 -3.20 -27.52
C LEU A 362 21.22 -3.16 -26.21
N LYS A 363 21.14 -4.29 -25.51
CA LYS A 363 20.46 -4.41 -24.21
C LYS A 363 21.07 -5.50 -23.34
N ASN A 364 20.74 -5.50 -22.05
CA ASN A 364 21.06 -6.55 -21.07
C ASN A 364 22.55 -6.94 -21.12
N PRO A 365 23.47 -6.03 -20.78
CA PRO A 365 24.89 -6.35 -20.66
C PRO A 365 25.13 -7.22 -19.41
N VAL A 366 26.23 -7.97 -19.41
CA VAL A 366 26.76 -8.70 -18.25
C VAL A 366 28.26 -8.45 -18.21
N ASN A 367 28.77 -8.07 -17.04
CA ASN A 367 30.14 -7.63 -16.79
C ASN A 367 30.55 -6.36 -17.60
N ALA A 368 29.57 -5.49 -17.87
CA ALA A 368 29.74 -4.23 -18.61
C ALA A 368 28.57 -3.29 -18.36
N THR A 369 28.81 -1.98 -18.47
CA THR A 369 27.76 -0.94 -18.46
C THR A 369 27.34 -0.59 -19.90
N LEU A 370 26.10 -0.12 -20.12
CA LEU A 370 25.61 0.27 -21.45
C LEU A 370 26.00 1.72 -21.77
N GLY A 371 26.79 1.92 -22.84
CA GLY A 371 27.06 3.25 -23.39
C GLY A 371 26.09 3.62 -24.50
N THR A 372 26.61 4.12 -25.63
CA THR A 372 25.81 4.34 -26.84
C THR A 372 25.15 3.02 -27.27
N SER A 373 23.87 2.86 -26.94
CA SER A 373 23.15 1.59 -27.05
C SER A 373 22.58 1.33 -28.43
N THR A 374 22.39 2.36 -29.26
CA THR A 374 21.67 2.26 -30.53
C THR A 374 22.47 2.85 -31.68
N THR A 375 22.47 2.18 -32.83
CA THR A 375 22.96 2.73 -34.10
C THR A 375 21.87 2.68 -35.17
N THR A 376 21.74 3.76 -35.94
CA THR A 376 20.83 3.83 -37.10
C THR A 376 21.60 3.50 -38.36
N VAL A 377 21.16 2.48 -39.09
CA VAL A 377 21.71 2.10 -40.40
C VAL A 377 20.84 2.70 -41.50
N THR A 378 21.45 3.49 -42.38
CA THR A 378 20.79 4.08 -43.55
C THR A 378 21.24 3.35 -44.80
N ILE A 379 20.28 2.74 -45.50
CA ILE A 379 20.46 2.12 -46.81
C ILE A 379 20.27 3.24 -47.85
N MET A 380 21.32 3.53 -48.62
CA MET A 380 21.23 4.49 -49.73
C MET A 380 20.94 3.77 -51.04
N ASP A 381 19.91 4.22 -51.75
CA ASP A 381 19.62 3.80 -53.12
C ASP A 381 20.74 4.21 -54.11
N ASN A 382 20.74 3.61 -55.30
CA ASN A 382 21.69 3.84 -56.37
C ASN A 382 21.06 4.08 -57.77
N ASP A 383 19.72 4.16 -57.92
CA ASP A 383 19.02 4.22 -59.22
C ASP A 383 18.34 5.59 -59.58
N ASP A 384 18.21 6.59 -58.69
CA ASP A 384 17.60 7.94 -58.93
C ASP A 384 18.08 8.73 -60.19
N PRO A 385 17.15 9.17 -61.09
CA PRO A 385 17.43 10.05 -62.25
C PRO A 385 16.88 11.50 -62.18
N GLN A 386 17.77 12.51 -62.19
CA GLN A 386 17.47 13.92 -61.82
C GLN A 386 16.69 14.84 -62.83
N PRO A 387 15.99 15.92 -62.37
CA PRO A 387 14.95 16.66 -63.14
C PRO A 387 15.23 18.17 -63.52
N ILE A 388 14.29 18.82 -64.24
CA ILE A 388 14.28 20.27 -64.63
C ILE A 388 12.85 20.87 -64.83
N PRO A 389 12.57 22.19 -64.57
CA PRO A 389 11.20 22.76 -64.47
C PRO A 389 10.68 23.73 -65.58
N PRO A 390 9.35 23.99 -65.70
CA PRO A 390 8.69 24.87 -66.72
C PRO A 390 7.94 26.15 -66.16
N PRO A 391 7.32 27.03 -67.00
CA PRO A 391 6.77 28.36 -66.62
C PRO A 391 5.23 28.47 -66.37
N VAL A 392 4.76 29.65 -65.93
CA VAL A 392 3.45 29.93 -65.25
C VAL A 392 2.39 30.66 -66.14
N LEU A 393 1.10 30.55 -65.77
CA LEU A 393 -0.11 31.09 -66.44
C LEU A 393 -0.88 32.16 -65.62
N PRO A 394 -1.77 32.98 -66.23
CA PRO A 394 -2.61 33.99 -65.55
C PRO A 394 -3.87 33.38 -64.86
N THR A 395 -4.56 34.15 -64.00
CA THR A 395 -5.86 33.75 -63.39
C THR A 395 -7.08 34.55 -63.90
N VAL A 396 -8.26 33.92 -63.84
CA VAL A 396 -9.61 34.47 -64.07
C VAL A 396 -10.39 34.52 -62.75
N GLN A 397 -11.28 35.51 -62.57
CA GLN A 397 -12.14 35.66 -61.38
C GLN A 397 -13.52 36.24 -61.69
N LEU A 398 -14.52 35.90 -60.86
CA LEU A 398 -15.86 36.52 -60.85
C LEU A 398 -15.95 37.61 -59.75
N ASP A 399 -16.71 38.67 -59.99
CA ASP A 399 -17.10 39.64 -58.95
C ASP A 399 -18.13 39.00 -58.02
N THR A 400 -17.78 38.85 -56.74
CA THR A 400 -18.57 38.15 -55.72
C THR A 400 -19.54 39.07 -54.97
N SER A 401 -19.65 40.34 -55.37
CA SER A 401 -20.60 41.31 -54.81
C SER A 401 -22.04 40.83 -55.04
N ALA A 402 -22.73 40.44 -53.98
CA ALA A 402 -24.10 39.91 -54.07
C ALA A 402 -25.08 40.93 -54.69
N ILE A 403 -25.91 40.47 -55.62
CA ILE A 403 -26.93 41.28 -56.28
C ILE A 403 -28.34 40.80 -55.88
N SER A 404 -29.28 41.73 -55.82
CA SER A 404 -30.70 41.44 -55.53
C SER A 404 -31.55 42.01 -56.67
N ILE A 405 -32.52 41.23 -57.11
CA ILE A 405 -33.38 41.45 -58.28
C ILE A 405 -34.81 41.21 -57.79
N VAL A 406 -35.77 42.04 -58.19
CA VAL A 406 -37.19 41.74 -57.94
C VAL A 406 -37.62 40.60 -58.89
N GLU A 407 -38.72 39.90 -58.60
CA GLU A 407 -39.40 39.05 -59.60
C GLU A 407 -39.50 39.77 -60.96
N GLY A 408 -39.22 39.04 -62.04
CA GLY A 408 -39.32 39.48 -63.44
C GLY A 408 -38.25 40.45 -63.98
N ASP A 409 -37.26 40.89 -63.19
CA ASP A 409 -36.28 41.91 -63.59
C ASP A 409 -34.94 41.32 -64.13
N THR A 410 -33.90 42.14 -64.39
CA THR A 410 -32.62 41.67 -64.95
C THR A 410 -31.38 42.42 -64.44
N GLY A 411 -30.42 41.68 -63.88
CA GLY A 411 -29.12 42.15 -63.36
C GLY A 411 -27.90 41.85 -64.26
N GLN A 412 -26.71 42.16 -63.74
CA GLN A 412 -25.40 41.95 -64.40
C GLN A 412 -24.31 41.56 -63.38
N LEU A 413 -23.41 40.65 -63.74
CA LEU A 413 -22.21 40.27 -62.97
C LEU A 413 -20.94 40.51 -63.80
N ALA A 414 -19.79 40.78 -63.17
CA ALA A 414 -18.53 41.07 -63.85
C ALA A 414 -17.49 39.95 -63.70
N VAL A 415 -16.71 39.68 -64.76
CA VAL A 415 -15.63 38.68 -64.82
C VAL A 415 -14.34 39.39 -65.21
N SER A 416 -13.20 39.07 -64.59
CA SER A 416 -11.92 39.75 -64.84
C SER A 416 -10.69 38.81 -64.84
N LEU A 417 -9.56 39.31 -65.36
CA LEU A 417 -8.25 38.64 -65.36
C LEU A 417 -7.28 39.35 -64.41
N SER A 418 -6.44 38.59 -63.70
CA SER A 418 -5.39 39.16 -62.82
C SER A 418 -4.26 39.86 -63.58
N VAL A 419 -3.89 39.34 -64.75
CA VAL A 419 -2.94 39.97 -65.68
C VAL A 419 -3.40 39.82 -67.12
N ALA A 420 -3.01 40.77 -67.97
CA ALA A 420 -3.32 40.79 -69.40
C ALA A 420 -2.69 39.58 -70.12
N ALA A 421 -3.52 38.63 -70.55
CA ALA A 421 -3.08 37.41 -71.24
C ALA A 421 -2.55 37.69 -72.65
N THR A 422 -1.51 36.95 -73.06
CA THR A 422 -0.88 37.03 -74.40
C THR A 422 -1.58 36.16 -75.45
N GLN A 423 -2.44 35.24 -75.01
CA GLN A 423 -3.35 34.44 -75.83
C GLN A 423 -4.79 34.73 -75.37
N ALA A 424 -5.78 34.34 -76.18
CA ALA A 424 -7.18 34.47 -75.78
C ALA A 424 -7.46 33.55 -74.58
N VAL A 425 -8.17 34.07 -73.59
CA VAL A 425 -8.63 33.31 -72.41
C VAL A 425 -10.13 33.15 -72.51
N THR A 426 -10.61 31.93 -72.37
CA THR A 426 -12.05 31.62 -72.32
C THR A 426 -12.36 30.96 -70.99
N VAL A 427 -13.50 31.33 -70.40
CA VAL A 427 -14.07 30.69 -69.23
C VAL A 427 -15.55 30.43 -69.51
N GLU A 428 -16.07 29.28 -69.07
CA GLU A 428 -17.49 28.98 -69.13
C GLU A 428 -18.19 29.47 -67.86
N TYR A 429 -19.51 29.66 -67.91
CA TYR A 429 -20.31 30.00 -66.74
C TYR A 429 -21.65 29.27 -66.75
N ALA A 430 -22.17 29.00 -65.56
CA ALA A 430 -23.46 28.35 -65.36
C ALA A 430 -24.18 28.95 -64.15
N ALA A 431 -25.50 29.02 -64.21
CA ALA A 431 -26.32 29.26 -63.03
C ALA A 431 -26.54 27.95 -62.26
N VAL A 432 -26.61 28.03 -60.93
CA VAL A 432 -26.84 26.91 -60.02
C VAL A 432 -27.88 27.34 -59.00
N ASN A 433 -28.97 26.59 -58.95
CA ASN A 433 -30.11 26.76 -58.07
C ASN A 433 -29.64 26.84 -56.59
N GLY A 434 -30.33 27.62 -55.78
CA GLY A 434 -30.05 27.76 -54.34
C GLY A 434 -31.29 27.43 -53.53
N THR A 435 -31.93 28.45 -52.95
CA THR A 435 -33.34 28.36 -52.55
C THR A 435 -34.28 28.71 -53.71
N ALA A 436 -33.83 29.54 -54.66
CA ALA A 436 -34.49 29.72 -55.95
C ALA A 436 -34.07 28.61 -56.92
N ASP A 437 -35.06 28.04 -57.60
CA ASP A 437 -34.99 26.93 -58.52
C ASP A 437 -35.07 27.41 -59.98
N ALA A 438 -34.99 26.48 -60.94
CA ALA A 438 -35.00 26.81 -62.37
C ALA A 438 -36.37 27.26 -62.93
N GLY A 439 -37.37 27.52 -62.07
CA GLY A 439 -38.66 28.13 -62.40
C GLY A 439 -38.63 29.66 -62.34
N ASP A 440 -37.72 30.22 -61.54
CA ASP A 440 -37.84 31.58 -60.98
C ASP A 440 -36.77 32.51 -61.60
N TYR A 441 -35.87 31.94 -62.41
CA TYR A 441 -34.92 32.66 -63.23
C TYR A 441 -34.65 32.00 -64.58
N ALA A 442 -34.31 32.82 -65.57
CA ALA A 442 -33.97 32.35 -66.91
C ALA A 442 -32.59 31.68 -66.91
N VAL A 443 -32.56 30.38 -67.22
CA VAL A 443 -31.34 29.53 -67.22
C VAL A 443 -30.20 30.18 -68.00
N THR A 444 -29.11 30.49 -67.28
CA THR A 444 -28.04 31.39 -67.74
C THR A 444 -26.68 30.69 -67.78
N ASN A 445 -26.58 29.69 -68.65
CA ASN A 445 -25.31 29.01 -68.97
C ASN A 445 -24.72 29.58 -70.26
N GLY A 446 -23.40 29.80 -70.30
CA GLY A 446 -22.72 30.39 -71.45
C GLY A 446 -21.20 30.38 -71.33
N SER A 447 -20.52 31.23 -72.11
CA SER A 447 -19.08 31.41 -72.00
C SER A 447 -18.63 32.84 -72.29
N VAL A 448 -17.51 33.22 -71.66
CA VAL A 448 -16.90 34.54 -71.72
C VAL A 448 -15.49 34.38 -72.29
N THR A 449 -15.20 35.03 -73.41
CA THR A 449 -13.86 35.04 -74.02
C THR A 449 -13.26 36.44 -73.97
N PHE A 450 -12.09 36.53 -73.37
CA PHE A 450 -11.20 37.70 -73.35
C PHE A 450 -10.28 37.64 -74.56
N ALA A 451 -10.24 38.71 -75.35
CA ALA A 451 -9.19 38.87 -76.35
C ALA A 451 -7.81 39.06 -75.68
N PRO A 452 -6.68 38.77 -76.36
CA PRO A 452 -5.35 39.09 -75.82
C PRO A 452 -5.25 40.56 -75.42
N GLY A 453 -4.87 40.83 -74.17
CA GLY A 453 -4.85 42.19 -73.59
C GLY A 453 -6.16 42.70 -72.99
N GLU A 454 -7.27 41.97 -73.08
CA GLU A 454 -8.56 42.32 -72.47
C GLU A 454 -8.66 41.78 -71.04
N MET A 455 -9.22 42.56 -70.10
CA MET A 455 -9.18 42.23 -68.66
C MET A 455 -10.54 42.22 -67.94
N THR A 456 -11.65 42.61 -68.58
CA THR A 456 -12.98 42.61 -67.93
C THR A 456 -14.12 42.37 -68.93
N LYS A 457 -15.16 41.63 -68.52
CA LYS A 457 -16.37 41.28 -69.27
C LYS A 457 -17.57 41.18 -68.31
N ASN A 458 -18.80 41.21 -68.82
CA ASN A 458 -20.02 41.05 -68.00
C ASN A 458 -20.88 39.86 -68.46
N ILE A 459 -21.62 39.28 -67.52
CA ILE A 459 -22.65 38.25 -67.67
C ILE A 459 -24.01 38.90 -67.33
N ALA A 460 -25.07 38.56 -68.07
CA ALA A 460 -26.44 38.99 -67.82
C ALA A 460 -27.25 37.90 -67.10
N VAL A 461 -28.12 38.28 -66.17
CA VAL A 461 -28.87 37.37 -65.29
C VAL A 461 -30.31 37.90 -65.12
N ALA A 462 -31.35 37.09 -65.33
CA ALA A 462 -32.76 37.54 -65.37
C ALA A 462 -33.70 36.63 -64.58
N THR A 463 -34.66 37.20 -63.83
CA THR A 463 -35.67 36.48 -63.05
C THR A 463 -36.98 36.32 -63.83
N LEU A 464 -37.91 35.54 -63.28
CA LEU A 464 -39.27 35.28 -63.77
C LEU A 464 -40.29 35.80 -62.74
N ASP A 465 -41.59 35.83 -63.09
CA ASP A 465 -42.68 36.59 -62.41
C ASP A 465 -43.99 35.78 -62.46
N ASP A 466 -44.61 35.55 -61.29
CA ASP A 466 -45.71 34.59 -61.05
C ASP A 466 -46.90 35.26 -60.29
N ALA A 467 -47.60 34.55 -59.40
CA ALA A 467 -48.76 34.99 -58.59
C ALA A 467 -49.00 34.08 -57.36
N LEU A 468 -47.94 33.43 -56.85
CA LEU A 468 -47.92 32.65 -55.60
C LEU A 468 -47.43 33.52 -54.44
N VAL A 469 -47.50 32.98 -53.21
CA VAL A 469 -46.96 33.64 -52.01
C VAL A 469 -45.71 32.89 -51.60
N GLU A 470 -44.57 33.40 -52.02
CA GLU A 470 -43.28 32.74 -51.91
C GLU A 470 -42.37 33.45 -50.89
N THR A 471 -41.11 33.06 -50.78
CA THR A 471 -40.16 33.71 -49.86
C THR A 471 -39.04 34.43 -50.60
N THR A 472 -38.25 35.25 -49.88
CA THR A 472 -37.07 35.87 -50.48
C THR A 472 -36.00 34.80 -50.70
N GLU A 473 -35.75 34.48 -51.97
CA GLU A 473 -35.00 33.30 -52.38
C GLU A 473 -33.74 33.65 -53.18
N ALA A 474 -32.90 32.67 -53.50
CA ALA A 474 -31.55 32.93 -54.00
C ALA A 474 -30.98 31.81 -54.88
N PHE A 475 -30.16 32.17 -55.87
CA PHE A 475 -29.37 31.23 -56.67
C PHE A 475 -27.95 31.79 -56.90
N SER A 476 -27.06 31.01 -57.48
CA SER A 476 -25.68 31.43 -57.74
C SER A 476 -25.28 31.31 -59.21
N VAL A 477 -24.26 32.07 -59.62
CA VAL A 477 -23.60 31.95 -60.93
C VAL A 477 -22.16 31.54 -60.68
N GLN A 478 -21.74 30.43 -61.29
CA GLN A 478 -20.39 29.89 -61.19
C GLN A 478 -19.62 29.98 -62.51
N LEU A 479 -18.30 30.04 -62.42
CA LEU A 479 -17.35 29.94 -63.54
C LEU A 479 -16.69 28.56 -63.60
N SER A 480 -16.37 28.08 -64.80
CA SER A 480 -15.72 26.78 -65.02
C SER A 480 -14.85 26.76 -66.28
N ASN A 481 -14.12 25.65 -66.48
CA ASN A 481 -13.39 25.32 -67.72
C ASN A 481 -12.50 26.46 -68.30
N PRO A 482 -11.58 27.05 -67.51
CA PRO A 482 -10.69 28.10 -67.99
C PRO A 482 -9.68 27.55 -69.02
N VAL A 483 -9.53 28.25 -70.15
CA VAL A 483 -8.56 27.94 -71.20
C VAL A 483 -7.49 29.05 -71.23
N ASN A 484 -6.22 28.64 -71.23
CA ASN A 484 -5.02 29.52 -71.11
C ASN A 484 -4.93 30.33 -69.80
N ALA A 485 -5.66 29.93 -68.75
CA ALA A 485 -5.64 30.54 -67.42
C ALA A 485 -6.02 29.53 -66.32
N THR A 486 -5.78 29.88 -65.06
CA THR A 486 -6.34 29.24 -63.86
C THR A 486 -7.50 30.08 -63.29
N LEU A 487 -8.23 29.62 -62.27
CA LEU A 487 -9.52 30.22 -61.85
C LEU A 487 -9.62 30.40 -60.32
N VAL A 488 -9.75 31.64 -59.83
CA VAL A 488 -9.87 31.98 -58.40
C VAL A 488 -10.49 33.39 -58.22
N PRO A 489 -11.57 33.61 -57.43
CA PRO A 489 -12.65 32.68 -57.07
C PRO A 489 -13.71 32.59 -58.19
N ALA A 490 -14.66 31.66 -58.01
CA ALA A 490 -15.49 31.15 -59.11
C ALA A 490 -17.01 31.22 -58.93
N VAL A 491 -17.57 31.83 -57.86
CA VAL A 491 -19.03 31.82 -57.59
C VAL A 491 -19.51 33.18 -57.03
N ALA A 492 -20.70 33.63 -57.45
CA ALA A 492 -21.39 34.82 -56.93
C ALA A 492 -22.89 34.56 -56.71
N LEU A 493 -23.52 35.28 -55.77
CA LEU A 493 -24.91 35.05 -55.32
C LEU A 493 -25.89 36.12 -55.85
N VAL A 494 -27.11 35.69 -56.16
CA VAL A 494 -28.23 36.47 -56.69
C VAL A 494 -29.49 36.18 -55.85
N THR A 495 -30.26 37.20 -55.46
CA THR A 495 -31.52 37.03 -54.71
C THR A 495 -32.77 37.57 -55.43
N ILE A 496 -33.94 36.99 -55.12
CA ILE A 496 -35.28 37.21 -55.72
C ILE A 496 -36.29 37.57 -54.60
N VAL A 497 -37.33 38.37 -54.88
CA VAL A 497 -38.31 38.87 -53.87
C VAL A 497 -39.77 38.85 -54.40
N ASP A 498 -40.64 38.14 -53.66
CA ASP A 498 -42.08 37.81 -53.83
C ASP A 498 -43.12 38.98 -53.70
N ASN A 499 -44.41 38.74 -54.08
CA ASN A 499 -45.48 39.76 -54.00
C ASN A 499 -46.98 39.43 -53.61
N ASP A 500 -47.42 38.25 -53.09
CA ASP A 500 -48.89 37.89 -52.95
C ASP A 500 -49.50 37.48 -51.54
N VAL A 501 -50.71 36.84 -51.41
CA VAL A 501 -51.45 36.60 -50.09
C VAL A 501 -52.28 35.25 -49.89
N PRO A 502 -52.25 34.52 -48.72
CA PRO A 502 -52.88 33.17 -48.49
C PRO A 502 -54.00 33.01 -47.38
N PRO A 503 -54.66 31.80 -47.16
CA PRO A 503 -55.97 31.64 -46.44
C PRO A 503 -56.22 30.78 -45.10
N PRO A 504 -56.61 29.44 -45.02
CA PRO A 504 -57.60 28.92 -44.01
C PRO A 504 -57.25 27.66 -43.12
N VAL A 505 -58.19 27.12 -42.28
CA VAL A 505 -57.90 26.19 -41.10
C VAL A 505 -58.86 24.96 -40.85
N LEU A 506 -58.34 23.89 -40.19
CA LEU A 506 -58.94 22.58 -39.82
C LEU A 506 -58.87 22.27 -38.28
N PRO A 507 -59.52 21.21 -37.72
CA PRO A 507 -59.33 20.77 -36.32
C PRO A 507 -57.98 20.03 -36.10
N THR A 508 -57.56 19.86 -34.84
CA THR A 508 -56.25 19.29 -34.48
C THR A 508 -56.31 17.98 -33.67
N ILE A 509 -55.22 17.20 -33.71
CA ILE A 509 -54.99 15.95 -32.96
C ILE A 509 -53.67 16.01 -32.19
N GLN A 510 -53.62 15.37 -31.01
CA GLN A 510 -52.48 15.36 -30.09
C GLN A 510 -52.44 14.08 -29.23
N LEU A 511 -51.29 13.80 -28.64
CA LEU A 511 -51.16 12.88 -27.52
C LEU A 511 -51.47 13.61 -26.19
N ASP A 512 -51.68 12.87 -25.11
CA ASP A 512 -51.48 13.43 -23.78
C ASP A 512 -49.97 13.69 -23.59
N ALA A 513 -49.63 14.89 -23.14
CA ALA A 513 -48.24 15.34 -22.95
C ALA A 513 -47.75 15.13 -21.51
N SER A 514 -48.58 14.52 -20.66
CA SER A 514 -48.15 14.00 -19.35
C SER A 514 -47.17 12.85 -19.57
N ALA A 515 -45.98 12.94 -18.99
CA ALA A 515 -45.01 11.84 -19.03
C ALA A 515 -45.61 10.59 -18.37
N ILE A 516 -45.35 9.42 -18.98
CA ILE A 516 -45.80 8.13 -18.46
C ILE A 516 -44.55 7.34 -18.07
N SER A 517 -44.41 7.04 -16.78
CA SER A 517 -43.49 6.01 -16.30
C SER A 517 -44.15 4.64 -16.42
N ILE A 518 -43.40 3.65 -16.87
CA ILE A 518 -43.78 2.23 -16.89
C ILE A 518 -42.67 1.49 -16.15
N VAL A 519 -43.03 0.58 -15.24
CA VAL A 519 -42.05 -0.32 -14.63
C VAL A 519 -41.53 -1.29 -15.69
N GLU A 520 -40.34 -1.83 -15.50
CA GLU A 520 -39.84 -2.90 -16.34
C GLU A 520 -40.82 -4.11 -16.39
N GLY A 521 -40.80 -4.85 -17.49
CA GLY A 521 -41.74 -5.93 -17.84
C GLY A 521 -43.21 -5.56 -18.09
N ASP A 522 -43.66 -4.36 -17.70
CA ASP A 522 -45.09 -3.99 -17.65
C ASP A 522 -45.63 -3.37 -18.97
N THR A 523 -46.91 -2.96 -19.01
CA THR A 523 -47.57 -2.47 -20.24
C THR A 523 -48.40 -1.19 -20.03
N GLY A 524 -47.80 -0.06 -20.39
CA GLY A 524 -48.41 1.28 -20.32
C GLY A 524 -49.53 1.55 -21.35
N GLN A 525 -50.31 2.62 -21.09
CA GLN A 525 -51.47 3.03 -21.91
C GLN A 525 -51.48 4.55 -22.14
N LEU A 526 -51.12 4.99 -23.35
CA LEU A 526 -51.03 6.40 -23.74
C LEU A 526 -52.32 6.90 -24.41
N ALA A 527 -52.85 8.05 -24.01
CA ALA A 527 -54.06 8.62 -24.58
C ALA A 527 -53.80 9.52 -25.82
N VAL A 528 -54.67 9.40 -26.82
CA VAL A 528 -54.70 10.18 -28.07
C VAL A 528 -56.00 10.97 -28.12
N SER A 529 -55.96 12.28 -28.43
CA SER A 529 -57.13 13.16 -28.33
C SER A 529 -57.31 14.17 -29.47
N LEU A 530 -58.56 14.59 -29.71
CA LEU A 530 -58.95 15.60 -30.70
C LEU A 530 -59.40 16.91 -30.02
N SER A 531 -58.96 18.05 -30.54
CA SER A 531 -59.33 19.38 -30.00
C SER A 531 -60.80 19.76 -30.22
N ALA A 532 -61.48 19.10 -31.15
CA ALA A 532 -62.92 19.16 -31.33
C ALA A 532 -63.45 17.88 -31.98
N ALA A 533 -64.70 17.53 -31.69
CA ALA A 533 -65.39 16.39 -32.31
C ALA A 533 -65.54 16.61 -33.84
N ALA A 534 -64.83 15.81 -34.63
CA ALA A 534 -64.86 15.89 -36.09
C ALA A 534 -66.19 15.36 -36.68
N THR A 535 -66.64 15.98 -37.77
CA THR A 535 -67.85 15.59 -38.51
C THR A 535 -67.63 14.46 -39.52
N GLN A 536 -66.36 14.08 -39.73
CA GLN A 536 -65.92 12.92 -40.50
C GLN A 536 -65.02 12.06 -39.60
N ALA A 537 -64.77 10.81 -39.99
CA ALA A 537 -63.81 9.97 -39.26
C ALA A 537 -62.40 10.56 -39.38
N VAL A 538 -61.63 10.50 -38.30
CA VAL A 538 -60.22 10.91 -38.26
C VAL A 538 -59.37 9.67 -38.06
N THR A 539 -58.30 9.56 -38.84
CA THR A 539 -57.28 8.52 -38.67
C THR A 539 -55.93 9.18 -38.45
N VAL A 540 -55.08 8.54 -37.66
CA VAL A 540 -53.69 8.92 -37.43
C VAL A 540 -52.86 7.66 -37.25
N ASP A 541 -51.68 7.63 -37.86
CA ASP A 541 -50.73 6.53 -37.70
C ASP A 541 -49.83 6.83 -36.50
N TYR A 542 -49.28 5.78 -35.86
CA TYR A 542 -48.33 5.94 -34.76
C TYR A 542 -47.16 4.96 -34.86
N ALA A 543 -46.01 5.37 -34.33
CA ALA A 543 -44.83 4.52 -34.15
C ALA A 543 -44.07 4.93 -32.88
N THR A 544 -43.38 3.98 -32.27
CA THR A 544 -42.36 4.27 -31.27
C THR A 544 -41.06 4.73 -31.93
N VAL A 545 -40.31 5.59 -31.25
CA VAL A 545 -38.99 6.07 -31.66
C VAL A 545 -38.11 6.13 -30.41
N ASN A 546 -36.98 5.43 -30.48
CA ASN A 546 -35.93 5.33 -29.46
C ASN A 546 -35.50 6.70 -28.92
N GLY A 547 -35.16 6.75 -27.63
CA GLY A 547 -34.66 7.95 -26.96
C GLY A 547 -33.22 7.68 -26.48
N THR A 548 -33.11 7.25 -25.22
CA THR A 548 -31.93 6.51 -24.74
C THR A 548 -32.16 5.01 -25.00
N ALA A 549 -33.33 4.51 -24.56
CA ALA A 549 -33.89 3.18 -24.83
C ALA A 549 -33.84 2.76 -26.30
N ASP A 550 -33.36 1.55 -26.52
CA ASP A 550 -32.90 0.96 -27.78
C ASP A 550 -33.93 -0.08 -28.30
N ALA A 551 -33.64 -1.37 -28.21
CA ALA A 551 -34.47 -2.50 -28.63
C ALA A 551 -34.26 -3.73 -27.73
N ALA A 552 -33.38 -3.64 -26.72
CA ALA A 552 -33.27 -4.60 -25.62
C ALA A 552 -34.38 -4.40 -24.58
N ASP A 553 -34.70 -3.14 -24.31
CA ASP A 553 -35.47 -2.60 -23.18
C ASP A 553 -36.96 -2.35 -23.50
N TYR A 554 -37.36 -2.25 -24.78
CA TYR A 554 -38.79 -2.20 -25.16
C TYR A 554 -39.13 -2.77 -26.55
N THR A 555 -40.37 -3.25 -26.72
CA THR A 555 -40.83 -3.79 -28.01
C THR A 555 -41.30 -2.68 -28.97
N THR A 556 -40.46 -2.34 -29.95
CA THR A 556 -40.80 -1.35 -31.00
C THR A 556 -42.15 -1.64 -31.67
N THR A 557 -43.06 -0.66 -31.64
CA THR A 557 -44.48 -0.85 -31.99
C THR A 557 -44.98 0.25 -32.92
N SER A 558 -45.77 -0.12 -33.93
CA SER A 558 -46.43 0.83 -34.84
C SER A 558 -47.83 0.36 -35.28
N GLY A 559 -48.69 1.31 -35.65
CA GLY A 559 -50.07 1.03 -36.02
C GLY A 559 -50.85 2.26 -36.46
N SER A 560 -52.19 2.17 -36.44
CA SER A 560 -53.08 3.28 -36.81
C SER A 560 -54.31 3.33 -35.92
N VAL A 561 -54.69 4.53 -35.48
CA VAL A 561 -55.81 4.81 -34.58
C VAL A 561 -56.93 5.49 -35.37
N THR A 562 -58.15 4.95 -35.29
CA THR A 562 -59.34 5.51 -35.95
C THR A 562 -60.34 6.04 -34.93
N PHE A 563 -60.72 7.30 -35.08
CA PHE A 563 -61.81 7.95 -34.36
C PHE A 563 -63.07 7.95 -35.22
N ALA A 564 -64.16 7.35 -34.73
CA ALA A 564 -65.46 7.46 -35.36
C ALA A 564 -66.01 8.90 -35.22
N PRO A 565 -66.89 9.38 -36.12
CA PRO A 565 -67.45 10.73 -36.03
C PRO A 565 -68.13 10.99 -34.68
N GLY A 566 -67.63 11.98 -33.93
CA GLY A 566 -68.08 12.30 -32.58
C GLY A 566 -67.26 11.70 -31.43
N GLU A 567 -66.33 10.78 -31.69
CA GLU A 567 -65.31 10.37 -30.70
C GLU A 567 -64.20 11.43 -30.58
N ILE A 568 -63.59 11.55 -29.41
CA ILE A 568 -62.52 12.52 -29.13
C ILE A 568 -61.31 11.95 -28.36
N THR A 569 -61.34 10.68 -27.95
CA THR A 569 -60.23 10.03 -27.21
C THR A 569 -60.10 8.54 -27.58
N LYS A 570 -58.86 8.04 -27.66
CA LYS A 570 -58.47 6.62 -27.82
C LYS A 570 -57.18 6.36 -27.03
N ASN A 571 -56.82 5.09 -26.82
CA ASN A 571 -55.55 4.71 -26.19
C ASN A 571 -54.66 3.91 -27.16
N ILE A 572 -53.35 4.01 -26.96
CA ILE A 572 -52.28 3.19 -27.54
C ILE A 572 -51.65 2.38 -26.40
N ALA A 573 -51.33 1.12 -26.64
CA ALA A 573 -50.57 0.27 -25.71
C ALA A 573 -49.10 0.20 -26.14
N VAL A 574 -48.18 0.23 -25.17
CA VAL A 574 -46.74 0.00 -25.33
C VAL A 574 -46.24 -0.86 -24.18
N ALA A 575 -45.25 -1.71 -24.42
CA ALA A 575 -44.71 -2.64 -23.43
C ALA A 575 -43.17 -2.59 -23.43
N THR A 576 -42.62 -2.59 -22.23
CA THR A 576 -41.19 -2.75 -21.92
C THR A 576 -40.79 -4.23 -22.06
N LEU A 577 -39.50 -4.49 -21.98
CA LEU A 577 -38.93 -5.83 -21.79
C LEU A 577 -38.47 -5.96 -20.33
N ASP A 578 -37.71 -6.99 -19.97
CA ASP A 578 -37.53 -7.51 -18.59
C ASP A 578 -36.21 -8.30 -18.53
N ASP A 579 -35.18 -7.77 -17.87
CA ASP A 579 -33.94 -8.52 -17.57
C ASP A 579 -33.45 -8.49 -16.10
N THR A 580 -32.16 -8.29 -15.85
CA THR A 580 -31.52 -8.43 -14.52
C THR A 580 -30.31 -7.49 -14.33
N ALA A 581 -30.16 -6.45 -15.14
CA ALA A 581 -29.19 -5.38 -14.93
C ALA A 581 -29.81 -4.23 -14.12
N VAL A 582 -28.99 -3.53 -13.33
CA VAL A 582 -29.38 -2.26 -12.70
C VAL A 582 -29.14 -1.15 -13.72
N ASP A 583 -30.20 -0.47 -14.20
CA ASP A 583 -30.12 0.42 -15.36
C ASP A 583 -30.73 1.83 -15.12
N PRO A 584 -30.05 2.93 -15.53
CA PRO A 584 -30.43 4.28 -15.16
C PRO A 584 -31.62 4.83 -15.98
N GLY A 585 -32.84 4.56 -15.51
CA GLY A 585 -34.06 5.35 -15.77
C GLY A 585 -34.28 5.84 -17.21
N GLU A 586 -34.37 4.90 -18.14
CA GLU A 586 -34.35 5.10 -19.60
C GLU A 586 -35.59 5.80 -20.20
N THR A 587 -35.50 6.29 -21.45
CA THR A 587 -36.65 6.90 -22.17
C THR A 587 -36.78 6.55 -23.65
N PHE A 588 -38.03 6.41 -24.13
CA PHE A 588 -38.39 6.40 -25.55
C PHE A 588 -39.60 7.31 -25.83
N SER A 589 -39.95 7.50 -27.10
CA SER A 589 -41.09 8.34 -27.50
C SER A 589 -42.13 7.60 -28.36
N VAL A 590 -43.40 7.98 -28.23
CA VAL A 590 -44.47 7.58 -29.17
C VAL A 590 -44.81 8.78 -30.04
N GLN A 591 -44.80 8.62 -31.36
CA GLN A 591 -45.00 9.71 -32.32
C GLN A 591 -46.20 9.44 -33.25
N LEU A 592 -47.00 10.48 -33.51
CA LEU A 592 -48.14 10.47 -34.43
C LEU A 592 -47.78 10.99 -35.83
N SER A 593 -48.34 10.38 -36.87
CA SER A 593 -48.12 10.75 -38.27
C SER A 593 -49.38 10.57 -39.14
N ASN A 594 -49.32 11.03 -40.40
CA ASN A 594 -50.36 10.83 -41.43
C ASN A 594 -51.82 11.17 -41.02
N PRO A 595 -52.10 12.34 -40.40
CA PRO A 595 -53.45 12.69 -39.97
C PRO A 595 -54.41 12.88 -41.16
N VAL A 596 -55.58 12.25 -41.11
CA VAL A 596 -56.64 12.44 -42.12
C VAL A 596 -57.85 13.12 -41.49
N ASN A 597 -58.35 14.19 -42.13
CA ASN A 597 -59.42 15.07 -41.64
C ASN A 597 -59.10 15.88 -40.36
N ALA A 598 -57.85 15.85 -39.89
CA ALA A 598 -57.32 16.68 -38.81
C ALA A 598 -55.89 17.16 -39.17
N THR A 599 -55.32 18.02 -38.35
CA THR A 599 -53.92 18.47 -38.41
C THR A 599 -53.20 18.09 -37.11
N LEU A 600 -51.91 17.74 -37.17
CA LEU A 600 -51.13 17.48 -35.95
C LEU A 600 -50.87 18.80 -35.21
N THR A 601 -50.95 18.75 -33.88
CA THR A 601 -50.36 19.79 -33.02
C THR A 601 -48.84 19.55 -32.87
N PRO A 602 -48.07 20.50 -32.28
CA PRO A 602 -46.72 20.22 -31.82
C PRO A 602 -46.64 19.09 -30.77
N ALA A 603 -47.71 18.82 -30.02
CA ALA A 603 -47.85 17.65 -29.13
C ALA A 603 -48.23 16.38 -29.93
N ALA A 604 -47.51 16.13 -31.02
CA ALA A 604 -47.59 14.92 -31.85
C ALA A 604 -46.72 13.78 -31.29
N ALA A 605 -45.83 14.08 -30.34
CA ALA A 605 -44.99 13.11 -29.64
C ALA A 605 -45.25 13.18 -28.12
N ALA A 606 -45.11 12.05 -27.44
CA ALA A 606 -45.08 11.94 -25.99
C ALA A 606 -43.89 11.09 -25.56
N LEU A 607 -43.29 11.43 -24.41
CA LEU A 607 -42.17 10.71 -23.81
C LEU A 607 -42.69 9.64 -22.85
N VAL A 608 -42.06 8.48 -22.87
CA VAL A 608 -42.27 7.36 -21.94
C VAL A 608 -40.94 7.11 -21.23
N THR A 609 -41.00 6.92 -19.92
CA THR A 609 -39.85 6.60 -19.06
C THR A 609 -39.98 5.15 -18.59
N ILE A 610 -38.88 4.40 -18.66
CA ILE A 610 -38.75 3.07 -18.08
C ILE A 610 -38.25 3.24 -16.64
N VAL A 611 -38.72 2.40 -15.73
CA VAL A 611 -38.29 2.36 -14.33
C VAL A 611 -37.91 0.93 -14.01
N ASP A 612 -36.62 0.74 -13.77
CA ASP A 612 -35.97 -0.48 -13.26
C ASP A 612 -36.74 -1.05 -12.04
N ASP A 613 -36.79 -2.38 -11.92
CA ASP A 613 -37.37 -3.09 -10.77
C ASP A 613 -36.39 -4.03 -10.04
N THR A 614 -35.10 -3.97 -10.38
CA THR A 614 -34.02 -4.61 -9.64
C THR A 614 -33.71 -3.86 -8.32
N PRO A 615 -33.31 -4.56 -7.23
CA PRO A 615 -33.11 -3.91 -5.93
C PRO A 615 -31.79 -3.13 -5.81
N GLN A 616 -31.84 -1.96 -5.18
CA GLN A 616 -30.63 -1.24 -4.75
C GLN A 616 -30.18 -1.71 -3.35
N CYS A 617 -29.10 -2.47 -3.30
CA CYS A 617 -28.22 -2.54 -2.12
C CYS A 617 -26.78 -2.26 -2.58
N VAL A 618 -26.48 -0.97 -2.70
CA VAL A 618 -25.18 -0.38 -3.03
C VAL A 618 -25.16 0.94 -2.26
N GLY A 619 -24.16 1.15 -1.40
CA GLY A 619 -24.01 2.38 -0.61
C GLY A 619 -23.63 3.59 -1.45
N THR A 620 -23.72 4.78 -0.84
CA THR A 620 -23.34 6.06 -1.44
C THR A 620 -22.78 7.00 -0.37
N GLU A 621 -22.04 8.04 -0.81
CA GLU A 621 -21.43 9.05 0.08
C GLU A 621 -22.45 10.01 0.76
N ALA A 622 -23.61 9.51 1.23
CA ALA A 622 -24.63 10.26 1.97
C ALA A 622 -25.72 9.38 2.63
N ASP A 623 -26.03 9.66 3.91
CA ASP A 623 -27.17 9.18 4.73
C ASP A 623 -28.16 8.21 4.03
N ASP A 624 -27.81 6.92 3.94
CA ASP A 624 -28.50 5.90 3.15
C ASP A 624 -29.44 4.99 3.98
N ASN A 625 -30.33 4.26 3.30
CA ASN A 625 -31.33 3.41 3.95
C ASN A 625 -31.50 2.07 3.22
N LEU A 626 -30.52 1.18 3.43
CA LEU A 626 -30.39 -0.07 2.70
C LEU A 626 -31.20 -1.19 3.38
N THR A 627 -31.88 -2.00 2.57
CA THR A 627 -32.58 -3.22 3.04
C THR A 627 -32.48 -4.27 1.95
N CYS A 628 -31.73 -5.33 2.23
CA CYS A 628 -31.23 -6.23 1.19
C CYS A 628 -32.05 -7.53 1.11
N SER A 629 -31.43 -8.62 0.68
CA SER A 629 -32.11 -9.86 0.26
C SER A 629 -32.06 -10.96 1.32
N ASP A 630 -32.97 -11.95 1.23
CA ASP A 630 -32.84 -13.23 1.95
C ASP A 630 -31.69 -14.13 1.35
N GLU A 631 -30.58 -13.53 0.90
CA GLU A 631 -29.37 -14.17 0.35
C GLU A 631 -28.13 -13.47 0.92
N ASN A 632 -27.02 -14.21 1.12
CA ASN A 632 -25.72 -13.68 1.56
C ASN A 632 -25.35 -12.36 0.86
N ASN A 633 -25.24 -11.27 1.61
CA ASN A 633 -24.89 -9.97 1.09
C ASN A 633 -23.52 -9.49 1.62
N ASP A 634 -22.84 -8.70 0.78
CA ASP A 634 -21.50 -8.15 1.00
C ASP A 634 -21.64 -6.66 0.65
N ILE A 635 -21.84 -5.84 1.67
CA ILE A 635 -22.36 -4.47 1.57
C ILE A 635 -21.36 -3.50 2.16
N ASP A 636 -20.88 -2.60 1.31
CA ASP A 636 -20.14 -1.40 1.69
C ASP A 636 -21.11 -0.21 1.59
N ALA A 637 -21.28 0.55 2.69
CA ALA A 637 -22.17 1.70 2.76
C ALA A 637 -21.52 3.00 2.26
N LEU A 638 -20.18 3.11 2.30
CA LEU A 638 -19.38 4.33 2.08
C LEU A 638 -19.62 5.41 3.18
N GLY A 639 -19.32 6.69 2.95
CA GLY A 639 -19.48 7.72 4.00
C GLY A 639 -20.93 8.20 4.17
N GLY A 640 -21.51 8.08 5.36
CA GLY A 640 -22.94 8.31 5.58
C GLY A 640 -23.35 8.60 7.03
N ASN A 641 -24.57 8.19 7.39
CA ASN A 641 -25.13 8.03 8.75
C ASN A 641 -26.26 6.98 8.61
N ASP A 642 -25.84 5.76 8.36
CA ASP A 642 -26.55 4.84 7.48
C ASP A 642 -27.35 3.79 8.25
N VAL A 643 -28.40 3.29 7.61
CA VAL A 643 -29.26 2.26 8.18
C VAL A 643 -29.25 1.06 7.25
N VAL A 644 -28.44 0.06 7.58
CA VAL A 644 -28.21 -1.14 6.76
C VAL A 644 -28.85 -2.36 7.42
N ASN A 645 -29.66 -3.09 6.64
CA ASN A 645 -30.38 -4.27 7.11
C ASN A 645 -30.25 -5.43 6.10
N GLY A 646 -29.44 -6.44 6.43
CA GLY A 646 -29.20 -7.62 5.57
C GLY A 646 -30.43 -8.51 5.40
N MET A 647 -31.31 -8.53 6.40
CA MET A 647 -32.47 -9.43 6.56
C MET A 647 -32.13 -10.90 6.83
N GLY A 648 -31.23 -11.51 6.06
CA GLY A 648 -30.79 -12.87 6.32
C GLY A 648 -30.06 -13.55 5.17
N GLY A 649 -28.84 -13.95 5.48
CA GLY A 649 -27.92 -14.74 4.70
C GLY A 649 -26.85 -15.19 5.67
N ASN A 650 -25.59 -15.21 5.25
CA ASN A 650 -24.53 -14.80 6.16
C ASN A 650 -23.99 -13.51 5.54
N ASP A 651 -24.24 -12.40 6.19
CA ASP A 651 -24.09 -11.06 5.60
C ASP A 651 -22.90 -10.31 6.19
N THR A 652 -22.06 -9.72 5.35
CA THR A 652 -21.02 -8.76 5.76
C THR A 652 -21.54 -7.35 5.46
N LEU A 653 -21.69 -6.53 6.50
CA LEU A 653 -22.19 -5.16 6.41
C LEU A 653 -21.14 -4.20 6.99
N THR A 654 -20.60 -3.30 6.17
CA THR A 654 -19.60 -2.29 6.54
C THR A 654 -20.23 -0.89 6.48
N GLY A 655 -20.13 -0.14 7.58
CA GLY A 655 -20.56 1.25 7.67
C GLY A 655 -19.57 2.22 7.04
N ASN A 656 -18.35 2.27 7.57
CA ASN A 656 -17.27 3.25 7.30
C ASN A 656 -17.40 4.56 8.09
N MET A 657 -17.80 5.68 7.47
CA MET A 657 -17.68 7.01 8.09
C MET A 657 -19.04 7.61 8.43
N GLY A 658 -19.34 7.72 9.72
CA GLY A 658 -20.57 8.32 10.21
C GLY A 658 -21.24 7.50 11.32
N ASN A 659 -22.30 8.04 11.91
CA ASN A 659 -23.01 7.37 13.01
C ASN A 659 -24.02 6.36 12.47
N ASP A 660 -23.58 5.12 12.30
CA ASP A 660 -24.27 4.10 11.53
C ASP A 660 -25.16 3.18 12.38
N THR A 661 -25.95 2.36 11.70
CA THR A 661 -26.90 1.43 12.29
C THR A 661 -26.99 0.17 11.46
N LEU A 662 -26.31 -0.87 11.93
CA LEU A 662 -26.11 -2.13 11.21
C LEU A 662 -26.90 -3.27 11.86
N SER A 663 -27.42 -4.16 11.01
CA SER A 663 -28.26 -5.31 11.41
C SER A 663 -28.21 -6.36 10.30
N GLY A 664 -27.56 -7.51 10.52
CA GLY A 664 -27.55 -8.63 9.57
C GLY A 664 -28.94 -9.25 9.47
N GLY A 665 -29.19 -10.31 10.24
CA GLY A 665 -30.54 -10.72 10.62
C GLY A 665 -30.69 -12.21 10.89
N ASN A 666 -30.53 -13.06 9.87
CA ASN A 666 -30.81 -14.49 9.99
C ASN A 666 -29.77 -15.39 9.31
N GLY A 667 -28.51 -15.23 9.73
CA GLY A 667 -27.52 -16.31 9.75
C GLY A 667 -26.31 -15.85 10.53
N ASN A 668 -25.12 -16.27 10.13
CA ASN A 668 -23.89 -15.92 10.85
C ASN A 668 -23.29 -14.66 10.19
N ASP A 669 -23.58 -13.50 10.77
CA ASP A 669 -23.34 -12.20 10.13
C ASP A 669 -22.07 -11.50 10.66
N GLN A 670 -21.50 -10.57 9.90
CA GLN A 670 -20.37 -9.72 10.27
C GLN A 670 -20.78 -8.25 10.11
N LEU A 671 -20.83 -7.52 11.23
CA LEU A 671 -21.20 -6.11 11.26
C LEU A 671 -19.97 -5.29 11.63
N LEU A 672 -19.58 -4.35 10.78
CA LEU A 672 -18.39 -3.51 10.94
C LEU A 672 -18.86 -2.05 10.90
N GLY A 673 -18.78 -1.33 12.01
CA GLY A 673 -19.13 0.09 12.12
C GLY A 673 -18.14 0.94 11.32
N GLY A 674 -17.13 1.49 12.01
CA GLY A 674 -15.99 2.15 11.39
C GLY A 674 -15.50 3.37 12.18
N GLU A 675 -15.97 4.55 11.80
CA GLU A 675 -15.65 5.87 12.36
C GLU A 675 -16.95 6.62 12.71
N GLY A 676 -17.46 6.46 13.92
CA GLY A 676 -18.76 7.01 14.34
C GLY A 676 -19.14 6.65 15.77
N ASP A 677 -20.26 7.15 16.30
CA ASP A 677 -20.91 6.50 17.45
C ASP A 677 -22.02 5.57 16.91
N ASP A 678 -21.70 4.30 16.73
CA ASP A 678 -22.46 3.34 15.91
C ASP A 678 -23.42 2.45 16.71
N VAL A 679 -24.38 1.83 16.02
CA VAL A 679 -25.39 0.97 16.65
C VAL A 679 -25.55 -0.38 15.94
N LEU A 680 -24.64 -1.31 16.25
CA LEU A 680 -24.64 -2.69 15.78
C LEU A 680 -25.63 -3.56 16.57
N LYS A 681 -26.35 -4.46 15.91
CA LYS A 681 -27.50 -5.20 16.48
C LYS A 681 -27.42 -6.71 16.25
N ASP A 682 -27.53 -7.48 17.33
CA ASP A 682 -27.60 -8.94 17.27
C ASP A 682 -28.88 -9.46 16.58
N SER A 683 -28.82 -10.66 15.99
CA SER A 683 -30.05 -11.39 15.62
C SER A 683 -29.87 -12.93 15.66
N ASN A 684 -29.93 -13.67 14.54
CA ASN A 684 -30.07 -15.15 14.56
C ASN A 684 -28.92 -15.93 13.90
N GLY A 685 -27.71 -15.83 14.44
CA GLY A 685 -26.67 -16.84 14.21
C GLY A 685 -25.50 -16.74 15.17
N ASP A 686 -24.35 -17.24 14.73
CA ASP A 686 -23.08 -16.92 15.39
C ASP A 686 -22.48 -15.70 14.67
N ASP A 687 -22.65 -14.52 15.27
CA ASP A 687 -22.45 -13.19 14.68
C ASP A 687 -21.13 -12.56 15.17
N ASN A 688 -20.42 -11.81 14.31
CA ASN A 688 -19.36 -10.88 14.71
C ASN A 688 -19.85 -9.43 14.64
N MET A 689 -19.49 -8.63 15.63
CA MET A 689 -19.72 -7.18 15.62
C MET A 689 -18.41 -6.46 15.95
N SER A 690 -18.02 -5.51 15.13
CA SER A 690 -16.83 -4.67 15.29
C SER A 690 -17.28 -3.21 15.31
N GLY A 691 -17.07 -2.51 16.43
CA GLY A 691 -17.43 -1.09 16.58
C GLY A 691 -16.55 -0.23 15.69
N GLY A 692 -15.36 0.12 16.21
CA GLY A 692 -14.30 0.75 15.43
C GLY A 692 -13.62 1.87 16.21
N LEU A 693 -13.87 3.12 15.81
CA LEU A 693 -13.39 4.35 16.43
C LEU A 693 -14.60 5.22 16.79
N GLY A 694 -14.95 5.31 18.07
CA GLY A 694 -16.28 5.80 18.40
C GLY A 694 -16.66 5.94 19.86
N ASN A 695 -17.95 5.72 20.11
CA ASN A 695 -18.57 5.48 21.42
C ASN A 695 -19.73 4.50 21.21
N ASP A 696 -19.40 3.26 20.86
CA ASP A 696 -20.28 2.38 20.10
C ASP A 696 -21.33 1.67 20.95
N ARG A 697 -22.36 1.14 20.29
CA ARG A 697 -23.50 0.51 20.94
C ARG A 697 -23.86 -0.85 20.36
N PHE A 698 -23.25 -1.88 20.93
CA PHE A 698 -23.62 -3.28 20.71
C PHE A 698 -24.94 -3.60 21.40
N VAL A 699 -26.02 -3.63 20.64
CA VAL A 699 -27.37 -3.98 21.13
C VAL A 699 -27.56 -5.49 21.03
N VAL A 700 -27.63 -6.16 22.19
CA VAL A 700 -27.84 -7.61 22.30
C VAL A 700 -29.15 -7.88 23.04
N ASP A 701 -30.21 -8.13 22.27
CA ASP A 701 -31.59 -8.12 22.74
C ASP A 701 -32.07 -9.50 23.26
N GLY A 702 -31.28 -10.55 23.04
CA GLY A 702 -31.48 -11.88 23.62
C GLY A 702 -32.66 -12.68 23.05
N LYS A 703 -33.27 -12.25 21.94
CA LYS A 703 -34.27 -13.03 21.20
C LYS A 703 -33.64 -13.95 20.15
N GLY A 704 -32.37 -13.72 19.83
CA GLY A 704 -31.54 -14.47 18.91
C GLY A 704 -31.21 -15.92 19.27
N THR A 705 -30.49 -16.61 18.39
CA THR A 705 -29.86 -17.91 18.70
C THR A 705 -28.48 -18.13 18.08
N GLY A 706 -27.42 -17.85 18.83
CA GLY A 706 -26.08 -18.42 18.62
C GLY A 706 -25.02 -17.88 19.59
N GLN A 707 -23.84 -17.56 19.07
CA GLN A 707 -22.74 -16.91 19.78
C GLN A 707 -22.40 -15.56 19.16
N VAL A 708 -22.41 -14.49 19.96
CA VAL A 708 -21.93 -13.17 19.53
C VAL A 708 -20.46 -13.04 19.92
N LEU A 709 -19.60 -12.72 18.96
CA LEU A 709 -18.29 -12.14 19.19
C LEU A 709 -18.40 -10.62 19.04
N ILE A 710 -17.77 -9.88 19.95
CA ILE A 710 -17.56 -8.44 19.80
C ILE A 710 -16.06 -8.23 19.73
N GLU A 711 -15.61 -7.66 18.62
CA GLU A 711 -14.28 -7.07 18.46
C GLU A 711 -14.48 -5.54 18.57
N ASP A 712 -13.48 -4.78 19.02
CA ASP A 712 -13.61 -3.32 19.11
C ASP A 712 -12.24 -2.66 19.19
N THR A 713 -12.13 -1.40 18.78
CA THR A 713 -10.83 -0.69 18.65
C THR A 713 -10.77 0.72 19.26
N GLY A 714 -11.80 1.14 20.00
CA GLY A 714 -11.66 2.11 21.10
C GLY A 714 -12.62 3.30 21.11
N GLY A 715 -13.23 3.51 22.28
CA GLY A 715 -14.14 4.60 22.62
C GLY A 715 -14.46 4.62 24.13
N ASP A 716 -15.65 5.11 24.49
CA ASP A 716 -16.33 4.79 25.76
C ASP A 716 -17.52 3.85 25.45
N ASP A 717 -17.23 2.59 25.08
CA ASP A 717 -18.17 1.75 24.32
C ASP A 717 -19.21 1.01 25.18
N THR A 718 -20.38 0.69 24.60
CA THR A 718 -21.59 0.27 25.34
C THR A 718 -22.20 -1.06 24.89
N LEU A 719 -22.19 -2.06 25.78
CA LEU A 719 -23.00 -3.27 25.65
C LEU A 719 -24.42 -3.05 26.21
N ASP A 720 -25.41 -2.92 25.32
CA ASP A 720 -26.83 -2.70 25.65
C ASP A 720 -27.63 -4.00 25.62
N THR A 721 -28.15 -4.42 26.78
CA THR A 721 -29.01 -5.60 26.91
C THR A 721 -30.41 -5.29 27.44
N SER A 722 -30.81 -4.01 27.40
CA SER A 722 -32.11 -3.51 27.89
C SER A 722 -33.31 -4.17 27.20
N GLY A 723 -33.13 -4.68 25.97
CA GLY A 723 -34.14 -5.44 25.22
C GLY A 723 -34.40 -6.86 25.73
N ALA A 724 -33.60 -7.38 26.67
CA ALA A 724 -33.63 -8.79 27.08
C ALA A 724 -34.91 -9.21 27.81
N ALA A 725 -35.44 -10.38 27.45
CA ALA A 725 -36.69 -10.92 27.98
C ALA A 725 -36.56 -11.71 29.32
N ALA A 726 -35.35 -11.76 29.87
CA ALA A 726 -35.02 -12.37 31.16
C ALA A 726 -33.66 -11.81 31.63
N GLY A 727 -33.36 -11.96 32.93
CA GLY A 727 -32.14 -11.41 33.52
C GLY A 727 -30.85 -12.02 32.96
N VAL A 728 -29.83 -11.19 32.85
CA VAL A 728 -28.59 -11.41 32.12
C VAL A 728 -27.40 -11.65 33.05
N THR A 729 -26.26 -12.03 32.48
CA THR A 729 -24.97 -11.99 33.17
C THR A 729 -23.93 -11.41 32.23
N LEU A 730 -23.53 -10.17 32.50
CA LEU A 730 -22.56 -9.41 31.72
C LEU A 730 -21.19 -9.42 32.40
N LYS A 731 -20.15 -9.47 31.59
CA LYS A 731 -18.75 -9.38 31.97
C LYS A 731 -18.05 -8.55 30.91
N LEU A 732 -17.35 -7.51 31.33
CA LEU A 732 -16.58 -6.63 30.44
C LEU A 732 -15.12 -7.11 30.31
N THR A 733 -14.69 -8.08 31.12
CA THR A 733 -13.34 -8.67 30.98
C THR A 733 -13.22 -9.47 29.66
N PRO A 734 -12.26 -9.13 28.79
CA PRO A 734 -12.03 -9.83 27.52
C PRO A 734 -11.84 -11.34 27.65
N GLY A 735 -12.33 -12.08 26.65
CA GLY A 735 -12.31 -13.55 26.63
C GLY A 735 -13.21 -14.22 27.69
N GLN A 736 -14.03 -13.49 28.44
CA GLN A 736 -15.02 -14.05 29.35
C GLN A 736 -16.42 -14.02 28.73
N ASN A 737 -17.06 -15.19 28.61
CA ASN A 737 -18.41 -15.22 28.03
C ASN A 737 -19.46 -14.63 28.98
N SER A 738 -20.17 -13.62 28.51
CA SER A 738 -21.46 -13.11 29.01
C SER A 738 -22.61 -14.03 28.59
N THR A 739 -23.82 -13.79 29.08
CA THR A 739 -25.02 -14.59 28.74
C THR A 739 -26.30 -13.75 28.78
N VAL A 740 -27.00 -13.70 27.64
CA VAL A 740 -28.23 -12.91 27.43
C VAL A 740 -29.24 -13.79 26.68
N GLY A 741 -30.45 -13.96 27.22
CA GLY A 741 -31.53 -14.78 26.63
C GLY A 741 -31.28 -16.31 26.55
N GLY A 742 -30.02 -16.73 26.58
CA GLY A 742 -29.56 -18.10 26.27
C GLY A 742 -28.39 -18.12 25.28
N GLN A 743 -28.10 -16.98 24.63
CA GLN A 743 -26.92 -16.74 23.80
C GLN A 743 -25.68 -16.53 24.67
N GLN A 744 -24.49 -16.76 24.11
CA GLN A 744 -23.23 -16.30 24.70
C GLN A 744 -22.72 -15.10 23.92
N ILE A 745 -22.28 -14.06 24.63
CA ILE A 745 -21.50 -12.95 24.05
C ILE A 745 -20.09 -13.08 24.59
N THR A 746 -19.09 -12.83 23.76
CA THR A 746 -17.68 -12.84 24.17
C THR A 746 -17.02 -11.58 23.61
N LEU A 747 -16.40 -10.78 24.47
CA LEU A 747 -15.53 -9.69 24.03
C LEU A 747 -14.18 -10.29 23.60
N SER A 748 -13.65 -9.88 22.45
CA SER A 748 -12.46 -10.48 21.85
C SER A 748 -11.21 -10.25 22.69
N ALA A 749 -10.34 -11.27 22.76
CA ALA A 749 -9.19 -11.31 23.66
C ALA A 749 -7.85 -10.99 22.96
N GLY A 750 -7.91 -10.33 21.79
CA GLY A 750 -6.73 -9.97 21.00
C GLY A 750 -6.31 -11.04 20.00
N GLY A 751 -6.01 -10.59 18.78
CA GLY A 751 -5.65 -11.45 17.65
C GLY A 751 -6.87 -12.10 17.00
N THR A 752 -7.69 -11.26 16.36
CA THR A 752 -8.91 -11.56 15.59
C THR A 752 -8.81 -12.80 14.68
N VAL A 753 -9.95 -13.36 14.27
CA VAL A 753 -10.04 -14.44 13.26
C VAL A 753 -11.23 -14.25 12.32
N SER A 754 -11.68 -13.01 12.21
CA SER A 754 -12.98 -12.60 11.66
C SER A 754 -12.79 -11.36 10.80
N ASP A 755 -12.28 -10.29 11.41
CA ASP A 755 -12.00 -9.03 10.71
C ASP A 755 -10.59 -9.10 10.07
N PRO A 756 -10.44 -8.76 8.77
CA PRO A 756 -9.13 -8.79 8.10
C PRO A 756 -8.15 -7.76 8.69
N LEU A 757 -6.84 -8.03 8.60
CA LEU A 757 -5.80 -7.14 9.13
C LEU A 757 -4.93 -6.58 8.00
N ASP A 758 -4.89 -5.26 7.85
CA ASP A 758 -4.01 -4.57 6.90
C ASP A 758 -2.91 -3.82 7.66
N MET A 759 -1.69 -4.32 7.52
CA MET A 759 -0.51 -3.83 8.24
C MET A 759 0.49 -3.18 7.29
N TYR A 760 0.76 -1.90 7.52
CA TYR A 760 1.77 -1.15 6.78
C TYR A 760 2.99 -0.88 7.68
N PHE A 761 4.13 -1.46 7.33
CA PHE A 761 5.40 -1.17 7.98
C PHE A 761 5.95 0.15 7.45
N LEU A 762 6.30 1.07 8.34
CA LEU A 762 6.83 2.39 8.01
C LEU A 762 8.20 2.53 8.67
N GLU A 763 9.24 2.21 7.90
CA GLU A 763 10.61 2.08 8.38
C GLU A 763 11.36 3.42 8.31
N ASP A 764 12.02 3.80 9.40
CA ASP A 764 13.09 4.79 9.38
C ASP A 764 14.28 4.25 8.56
N LEU A 765 14.95 5.11 7.80
CA LEU A 765 16.12 4.77 6.98
C LEU A 765 17.29 5.73 7.18
N THR A 766 17.32 6.46 8.29
CA THR A 766 18.37 7.42 8.64
C THR A 766 19.65 6.72 9.13
N GLY A 767 20.69 7.51 9.36
CA GLY A 767 21.95 7.03 9.91
C GLY A 767 21.86 6.59 11.38
N SER A 768 20.89 7.09 12.17
CA SER A 768 20.73 6.68 13.57
C SER A 768 20.20 5.24 13.65
N PHE A 769 19.15 4.92 12.90
CA PHE A 769 18.51 3.60 12.86
C PHE A 769 19.32 2.54 12.06
N SER A 770 20.57 2.82 11.69
CA SER A 770 21.33 2.04 10.71
C SER A 770 21.78 0.66 11.21
N ASP A 771 22.03 0.52 12.52
CA ASP A 771 22.32 -0.75 13.19
C ASP A 771 21.05 -1.61 13.33
N ASP A 772 19.95 -1.00 13.78
CA ASP A 772 18.63 -1.60 13.89
C ASP A 772 18.12 -2.12 12.53
N VAL A 773 18.34 -1.39 11.42
CA VAL A 773 17.91 -1.78 10.07
C VAL A 773 18.41 -3.18 9.64
N LYS A 774 19.60 -3.62 10.09
CA LYS A 774 20.11 -4.99 9.83
C LYS A 774 19.26 -6.05 10.53
N THR A 775 18.85 -5.77 11.78
CA THR A 775 17.97 -6.66 12.56
C THR A 775 16.51 -6.58 12.10
N VAL A 776 15.99 -5.39 11.80
CA VAL A 776 14.65 -5.16 11.24
C VAL A 776 14.46 -5.93 9.93
N LYS A 777 15.40 -5.83 8.98
CA LYS A 777 15.40 -6.62 7.73
C LYS A 777 15.36 -8.14 7.95
N THR A 778 15.86 -8.60 9.10
CA THR A 778 15.90 -10.01 9.50
C THR A 778 14.65 -10.44 10.29
N LEU A 779 14.07 -9.57 11.11
CA LEU A 779 13.01 -9.90 12.06
C LEU A 779 11.60 -9.50 11.62
N VAL A 780 11.41 -8.47 10.78
CA VAL A 780 10.07 -8.13 10.27
C VAL A 780 9.44 -9.26 9.44
N PRO A 781 10.16 -10.04 8.61
CA PRO A 781 9.60 -11.25 8.00
C PRO A 781 9.09 -12.29 9.02
N ASN A 782 9.68 -12.33 10.22
CA ASN A 782 9.21 -13.17 11.33
C ASN A 782 7.99 -12.55 12.04
N VAL A 783 7.89 -11.21 12.13
CA VAL A 783 6.66 -10.51 12.56
C VAL A 783 5.51 -10.84 11.61
N VAL A 784 5.72 -10.66 10.31
CA VAL A 784 4.77 -10.97 9.22
C VAL A 784 4.29 -12.43 9.31
N THR A 785 5.22 -13.37 9.47
CA THR A 785 4.89 -14.79 9.64
C THR A 785 4.08 -15.04 10.92
N ALA A 786 4.54 -14.52 12.06
CA ALA A 786 3.90 -14.72 13.35
C ALA A 786 2.50 -14.09 13.44
N ILE A 787 2.27 -12.97 12.75
CA ILE A 787 0.96 -12.36 12.60
C ILE A 787 0.08 -13.22 11.70
N HIS A 788 0.54 -13.60 10.50
CA HIS A 788 -0.25 -14.40 9.57
C HIS A 788 -0.67 -15.78 10.12
N ASP A 789 0.12 -16.36 11.03
CA ASP A 789 -0.21 -17.61 11.73
C ASP A 789 -1.43 -17.50 12.68
N PHE A 790 -1.81 -16.30 13.14
CA PHE A 790 -3.09 -16.05 13.83
C PHE A 790 -4.05 -15.14 13.06
N GLN A 791 -3.58 -14.50 11.98
CA GLN A 791 -4.35 -13.67 11.05
C GLN A 791 -4.26 -14.22 9.62
N PRO A 792 -5.00 -15.29 9.27
CA PRO A 792 -4.94 -15.86 7.92
C PRO A 792 -5.35 -14.88 6.82
N ASP A 793 -6.16 -13.86 7.13
CA ASP A 793 -6.57 -12.79 6.21
C ASP A 793 -5.82 -11.47 6.46
N SER A 794 -4.50 -11.58 6.58
CA SER A 794 -3.60 -10.42 6.72
C SER A 794 -2.91 -10.04 5.42
N MET A 795 -2.83 -8.72 5.17
CA MET A 795 -2.03 -8.12 4.11
C MET A 795 -0.95 -7.21 4.69
N PHE A 796 0.21 -7.20 4.06
CA PHE A 796 1.41 -6.51 4.53
C PHE A 796 1.97 -5.59 3.45
N GLY A 797 2.20 -4.32 3.79
CA GLY A 797 2.77 -3.30 2.93
C GLY A 797 3.98 -2.62 3.59
N LEU A 798 4.76 -1.90 2.82
CA LEU A 798 6.03 -1.29 3.24
C LEU A 798 6.16 0.14 2.70
N GLY A 799 6.43 1.07 3.59
CA GLY A 799 6.87 2.43 3.32
C GLY A 799 8.12 2.77 4.11
N SER A 800 8.72 3.91 3.79
CA SER A 800 9.90 4.40 4.49
C SER A 800 9.97 5.93 4.53
N PHE A 801 10.70 6.47 5.51
CA PHE A 801 10.95 7.89 5.69
C PHE A 801 12.39 8.16 6.18
N MET A 802 12.84 9.39 5.97
CA MET A 802 14.00 10.03 6.62
C MET A 802 13.53 11.46 6.95
N ASP A 803 14.11 12.50 6.35
CA ASP A 803 13.59 13.86 6.43
C ASP A 803 13.52 14.64 5.09
N LYS A 804 12.97 15.86 5.16
CA LYS A 804 12.95 16.91 4.13
C LYS A 804 14.40 17.15 3.66
N PRO A 805 14.73 16.85 2.39
CA PRO A 805 16.12 16.87 1.89
C PRO A 805 16.62 18.30 1.59
N ILE A 806 16.87 19.04 2.67
CA ILE A 806 17.34 20.42 2.71
C ILE A 806 18.06 20.69 4.05
N GLU A 807 19.22 21.36 4.02
CA GLU A 807 19.92 21.79 5.24
C GLU A 807 19.02 22.67 6.14
N PRO A 808 19.00 22.47 7.47
CA PRO A 808 19.92 21.62 8.23
C PRO A 808 19.55 20.12 8.25
N PHE A 809 18.35 19.74 7.84
CA PHE A 809 17.73 18.44 8.11
C PHE A 809 18.31 17.28 7.28
N GLY A 810 18.02 17.25 5.98
CA GLY A 810 18.40 16.14 5.08
C GLY A 810 19.36 16.54 3.97
N GLN A 811 20.14 15.59 3.45
CA GLN A 811 21.01 15.80 2.28
C GLN A 811 20.34 15.39 0.96
N ASN A 812 20.64 16.16 -0.08
CA ASN A 812 20.24 15.91 -1.46
C ASN A 812 21.49 15.70 -2.32
N TYR A 813 21.89 14.44 -2.53
CA TYR A 813 23.12 14.05 -3.24
C TYR A 813 23.02 14.17 -4.77
N GLY A 814 22.37 15.23 -5.28
CA GLY A 814 22.01 15.39 -6.69
C GLY A 814 23.16 15.57 -7.70
N ASP A 815 24.43 15.68 -7.27
CA ASP A 815 25.62 15.73 -8.16
C ASP A 815 26.94 15.33 -7.45
N TYR A 816 26.90 14.58 -6.34
CA TYR A 816 28.06 14.32 -5.45
C TYR A 816 28.34 12.82 -5.22
N SER A 817 29.09 12.20 -6.13
CA SER A 817 29.50 10.79 -6.06
C SER A 817 30.69 10.55 -5.11
N TYR A 818 30.56 10.92 -3.83
CA TYR A 818 31.66 10.79 -2.84
C TYR A 818 31.34 9.83 -1.68
N TYR A 819 30.07 9.67 -1.30
CA TYR A 819 29.62 8.63 -0.37
C TYR A 819 28.71 7.65 -1.13
N PRO A 820 29.09 6.37 -1.31
CA PRO A 820 28.31 5.41 -2.09
C PRO A 820 27.23 4.67 -1.28
N VAL A 821 27.24 4.80 0.05
CA VAL A 821 26.37 4.04 0.98
C VAL A 821 24.98 4.66 1.11
N TYR A 822 24.90 5.99 1.17
CA TYR A 822 23.66 6.72 1.46
C TYR A 822 22.94 7.22 0.19
N GLN A 823 21.62 7.05 0.15
CA GLN A 823 20.74 7.65 -0.86
C GLN A 823 20.47 9.13 -0.53
N SER A 824 19.79 9.85 -1.44
CA SER A 824 19.28 11.20 -1.11
C SER A 824 18.03 11.09 -0.25
N ASP A 825 17.97 11.89 0.80
CA ASP A 825 16.91 11.84 1.80
C ASP A 825 15.54 12.18 1.19
N TYR A 826 14.48 11.71 1.82
CA TYR A 826 13.11 12.03 1.47
C TYR A 826 12.18 11.87 2.67
N VAL A 827 11.11 12.65 2.64
CA VAL A 827 10.04 12.65 3.65
C VAL A 827 9.29 11.31 3.71
N TYR A 828 8.90 10.78 2.56
CA TYR A 828 8.11 9.54 2.51
C TYR A 828 8.24 8.87 1.15
N ALA A 829 8.33 7.55 1.15
CA ALA A 829 8.17 6.71 -0.03
C ALA A 829 7.27 5.50 0.30
N ASN A 830 6.31 5.20 -0.58
CA ASN A 830 5.67 3.89 -0.61
C ASN A 830 6.57 2.91 -1.39
N ASN A 831 7.12 1.90 -0.72
CA ASN A 831 8.02 0.92 -1.34
C ASN A 831 7.26 -0.33 -1.82
N LEU A 832 6.15 -0.70 -1.16
CA LEU A 832 5.30 -1.83 -1.51
C LEU A 832 3.87 -1.64 -0.99
N ASN A 833 2.91 -1.63 -1.91
CA ASN A 833 1.48 -1.75 -1.63
C ASN A 833 1.15 -3.02 -0.84
N LEU A 834 0.07 -2.97 -0.04
CA LEU A 834 -0.40 -4.10 0.76
C LEU A 834 -0.56 -5.38 -0.08
N THR A 835 0.02 -6.49 0.38
CA THR A 835 0.02 -7.78 -0.32
C THR A 835 -0.01 -8.97 0.64
N THR A 836 -0.56 -10.10 0.18
CA THR A 836 -0.43 -11.40 0.86
C THR A 836 0.87 -12.13 0.50
N ASP A 837 1.67 -11.62 -0.45
CA ASP A 837 2.95 -12.21 -0.84
C ASP A 837 4.07 -11.79 0.12
N GLN A 838 4.24 -12.57 1.19
CA GLN A 838 5.31 -12.42 2.18
C GLN A 838 6.73 -12.44 1.58
N ALA A 839 6.92 -13.09 0.41
CA ALA A 839 8.21 -13.12 -0.28
C ALA A 839 8.45 -11.84 -1.10
N ALA A 840 7.40 -11.24 -1.66
CA ALA A 840 7.47 -9.89 -2.23
C ALA A 840 7.76 -8.85 -1.15
N PHE A 841 7.09 -8.94 0.01
CA PHE A 841 7.38 -8.11 1.19
C PHE A 841 8.84 -8.23 1.63
N SER A 842 9.31 -9.45 1.86
CA SER A 842 10.71 -9.71 2.24
C SER A 842 11.71 -9.20 1.20
N THR A 843 11.34 -9.22 -0.09
CA THR A 843 12.17 -8.67 -1.18
C THR A 843 12.22 -7.15 -1.13
N ALA A 844 11.09 -6.47 -0.92
CA ALA A 844 11.03 -5.01 -0.85
C ALA A 844 11.83 -4.46 0.35
N LEU A 845 11.66 -5.07 1.53
CA LEU A 845 12.39 -4.71 2.76
C LEU A 845 13.92 -4.83 2.58
N ASN A 846 14.37 -5.88 1.91
CA ASN A 846 15.80 -6.06 1.58
C ASN A 846 16.31 -5.16 0.43
N THR A 847 15.45 -4.37 -0.21
CA THR A 847 15.87 -3.33 -1.17
C THR A 847 15.92 -1.91 -0.60
N LEU A 848 15.56 -1.71 0.67
CA LEU A 848 15.69 -0.41 1.33
C LEU A 848 17.18 -0.05 1.53
N VAL A 849 17.56 1.16 1.13
CA VAL A 849 18.89 1.76 1.29
C VAL A 849 18.79 2.91 2.30
N LEU A 850 19.81 3.11 3.12
CA LEU A 850 19.85 4.20 4.11
C LEU A 850 20.06 5.56 3.44
N GLY A 851 19.67 6.65 4.10
CA GLY A 851 20.09 8.03 3.83
C GLY A 851 20.76 8.65 5.06
N SER A 852 20.90 9.97 5.09
CA SER A 852 21.61 10.68 6.17
C SER A 852 20.78 10.87 7.44
N GLY A 853 19.87 11.84 7.48
CA GLY A 853 19.42 12.44 8.75
C GLY A 853 20.57 13.20 9.41
N ASN A 854 20.58 14.54 9.35
CA ASN A 854 21.73 15.35 9.79
C ASN A 854 21.54 16.00 11.17
N ASP A 855 20.32 15.99 11.71
CA ASP A 855 20.01 16.21 13.13
C ASP A 855 19.22 15.02 13.72
N TRP A 856 18.58 15.19 14.88
CA TRP A 856 18.03 14.08 15.70
C TRP A 856 16.49 13.96 15.61
N GLN A 857 15.86 14.85 14.85
CA GLN A 857 14.43 14.86 14.62
C GLN A 857 14.18 14.54 13.15
N GLU A 858 13.21 13.67 12.88
CA GLU A 858 12.94 13.16 11.53
C GLU A 858 11.47 13.45 11.12
N SER A 859 11.03 12.95 9.96
CA SER A 859 9.73 13.32 9.37
C SER A 859 8.52 12.44 9.74
N GLN A 860 8.57 11.67 10.83
CA GLN A 860 7.55 10.67 11.24
C GLN A 860 6.09 11.19 11.11
N LEU A 861 5.82 12.41 11.56
CA LEU A 861 4.47 13.01 11.51
C LEU A 861 3.98 13.31 10.10
N GLU A 862 4.87 13.72 9.20
CA GLU A 862 4.56 13.97 7.80
C GLU A 862 4.38 12.63 7.07
N ALA A 863 5.26 11.65 7.32
CA ALA A 863 5.14 10.31 6.75
C ALA A 863 3.83 9.61 7.14
N LEU A 864 3.39 9.68 8.41
CA LEU A 864 2.09 9.18 8.84
C LEU A 864 0.91 9.86 8.14
N MET A 865 0.97 11.19 7.99
CA MET A 865 -0.07 11.94 7.28
C MET A 865 -0.15 11.55 5.80
N GLN A 866 1.00 11.36 5.14
CA GLN A 866 1.01 10.90 3.74
C GLN A 866 0.51 9.44 3.61
N VAL A 867 0.81 8.54 4.56
CA VAL A 867 0.26 7.17 4.57
C VAL A 867 -1.27 7.18 4.69
N ALA A 868 -1.82 8.02 5.56
CA ALA A 868 -3.27 8.19 5.69
C ALA A 868 -3.91 8.75 4.40
N LEU A 869 -3.36 9.83 3.86
CA LEU A 869 -3.88 10.51 2.66
C LEU A 869 -3.67 9.73 1.35
N HIS A 870 -2.87 8.65 1.38
CA HIS A 870 -2.65 7.72 0.26
C HIS A 870 -3.15 6.30 0.56
N GLY A 871 -4.12 6.12 1.46
CA GLY A 871 -4.66 4.81 1.84
C GLY A 871 -5.08 3.94 0.64
N ASP A 872 -5.78 4.54 -0.34
CA ASP A 872 -6.18 3.89 -1.60
C ASP A 872 -4.98 3.50 -2.49
N ASP A 873 -3.98 4.38 -2.60
CA ASP A 873 -2.76 4.16 -3.39
C ASP A 873 -1.87 3.07 -2.77
N ILE A 874 -1.94 2.88 -1.45
CA ILE A 874 -1.28 1.80 -0.70
C ILE A 874 -2.09 0.50 -0.81
N GLY A 875 -3.42 0.60 -0.90
CA GLY A 875 -4.35 -0.51 -1.07
C GLY A 875 -4.94 -1.04 0.24
N PHE A 876 -5.19 -0.18 1.23
CA PHE A 876 -5.94 -0.55 2.44
C PHE A 876 -7.37 -0.94 2.08
N ARG A 877 -7.88 -2.01 2.69
CA ARG A 877 -9.23 -2.53 2.45
C ARG A 877 -10.28 -1.79 3.29
N SER A 878 -11.46 -1.61 2.70
CA SER A 878 -12.70 -1.37 3.44
C SER A 878 -12.97 -2.56 4.38
N GLY A 879 -13.50 -2.30 5.57
CA GLY A 879 -13.81 -3.33 6.58
C GLY A 879 -12.61 -4.08 7.19
N ALA A 880 -11.36 -3.70 6.90
CA ALA A 880 -10.19 -4.26 7.57
C ALA A 880 -9.77 -3.41 8.77
N VAL A 881 -9.18 -4.04 9.79
CA VAL A 881 -8.40 -3.35 10.82
C VAL A 881 -7.12 -2.81 10.16
N LYS A 882 -6.99 -1.50 10.02
CA LYS A 882 -5.85 -0.86 9.36
C LYS A 882 -4.85 -0.36 10.40
N THR A 883 -3.57 -0.71 10.25
CA THR A 883 -2.54 -0.30 11.20
C THR A 883 -1.22 0.04 10.52
N VAL A 884 -0.53 1.06 11.05
CA VAL A 884 0.82 1.44 10.64
C VAL A 884 1.78 1.11 11.77
N VAL A 885 2.79 0.28 11.51
CA VAL A 885 3.89 0.02 12.44
C VAL A 885 5.05 0.92 12.06
N LEU A 886 5.22 2.02 12.77
CA LEU A 886 6.32 2.96 12.58
C LEU A 886 7.49 2.52 13.46
N MET A 887 8.66 2.26 12.85
CA MET A 887 9.89 1.89 13.56
C MET A 887 10.91 3.03 13.46
N THR A 888 11.52 3.43 14.58
CA THR A 888 12.51 4.53 14.66
C THR A 888 13.20 4.56 16.04
N ASP A 889 14.44 5.04 16.10
CA ASP A 889 15.13 5.42 17.34
C ASP A 889 15.12 6.94 17.59
N ALA A 890 14.62 7.73 16.64
CA ALA A 890 14.66 9.19 16.63
C ALA A 890 13.40 9.85 17.25
N ASP A 891 13.55 11.13 17.60
CA ASP A 891 12.42 12.02 17.89
C ASP A 891 11.86 12.59 16.56
N TYR A 892 10.76 13.35 16.60
CA TYR A 892 10.05 13.80 15.41
C TYR A 892 9.91 15.32 15.32
N HIS A 893 10.09 15.86 14.10
CA HIS A 893 9.86 17.27 13.82
C HIS A 893 8.39 17.66 13.94
N ARG A 894 8.15 18.90 14.39
CA ARG A 894 6.80 19.46 14.60
C ARG A 894 6.62 20.75 13.80
N ALA A 895 5.36 21.05 13.45
CA ALA A 895 5.00 22.28 12.75
C ALA A 895 5.63 23.55 13.36
N GLY A 896 6.45 24.23 12.57
CA GLY A 896 7.26 25.39 12.97
C GLY A 896 8.76 25.15 12.88
N ASP A 897 9.21 23.89 12.91
CA ASP A 897 10.64 23.55 12.82
C ASP A 897 11.21 23.81 11.41
N GLY A 898 10.42 23.61 10.34
CA GLY A 898 10.83 23.86 8.96
C GLY A 898 11.39 25.28 8.71
N ALA A 899 11.09 26.22 9.60
CA ALA A 899 11.68 27.55 9.64
C ALA A 899 13.22 27.57 9.76
N TYR A 900 13.86 26.50 10.27
CA TYR A 900 15.32 26.39 10.32
C TYR A 900 15.94 26.22 8.92
N ALA A 901 15.33 25.41 8.04
CA ALA A 901 15.64 25.36 6.60
C ALA A 901 15.08 26.56 5.80
N GLY A 902 14.32 27.45 6.44
CA GLY A 902 13.67 28.60 5.82
C GLY A 902 12.31 28.29 5.17
N ILE A 903 11.78 27.07 5.36
CA ILE A 903 10.42 26.71 4.99
C ILE A 903 9.46 27.48 5.91
N THR A 904 8.49 28.20 5.33
CA THR A 904 7.58 29.09 6.10
C THR A 904 6.14 29.07 5.58
N THR A 905 5.84 28.20 4.62
CA THR A 905 4.48 27.77 4.28
C THR A 905 4.09 26.72 5.30
N ALA A 906 3.05 26.92 6.09
CA ALA A 906 2.52 25.85 6.93
C ALA A 906 2.01 24.70 6.03
N ASN A 907 2.16 23.46 6.50
CA ASN A 907 1.54 22.29 5.87
C ASN A 907 0.04 22.54 5.65
N ASN A 908 -0.47 22.22 4.46
CA ASN A 908 -1.85 22.49 4.09
C ASN A 908 -2.83 21.31 4.30
N GLY A 909 -2.31 20.10 4.59
CA GLY A 909 -3.09 18.88 4.76
C GLY A 909 -3.39 18.11 3.46
N ASP A 910 -2.66 18.37 2.36
CA ASP A 910 -2.78 17.59 1.13
C ASP A 910 -1.80 16.40 1.04
N GLY A 911 -2.21 15.35 0.32
CA GLY A 911 -1.37 14.23 -0.10
C GLY A 911 -0.43 14.65 -1.24
N VAL A 912 0.30 15.76 -1.05
CA VAL A 912 1.22 16.31 -2.03
C VAL A 912 2.48 16.78 -1.29
N LEU A 913 3.57 16.03 -1.48
CA LEU A 913 4.91 16.41 -1.04
C LEU A 913 5.44 17.61 -1.85
N ASN A 914 4.88 18.78 -1.58
CA ASN A 914 5.14 20.06 -2.23
C ASN A 914 6.64 20.44 -2.17
N GLY A 915 7.16 21.10 -3.21
CA GLY A 915 8.54 21.60 -3.26
C GLY A 915 9.37 21.08 -4.44
N ALA A 916 10.68 21.36 -4.40
CA ALA A 916 11.67 20.75 -5.29
C ALA A 916 13.07 20.74 -4.59
N PRO A 917 13.47 19.63 -3.92
CA PRO A 917 12.84 18.31 -3.93
C PRO A 917 11.46 18.24 -3.24
N ALA A 918 10.78 17.10 -3.42
CA ALA A 918 9.49 16.85 -2.79
C ALA A 918 9.58 16.97 -1.26
N GLY A 919 8.54 17.52 -0.63
CA GLY A 919 8.45 17.75 0.82
C GLY A 919 9.11 19.04 1.35
N THR A 920 9.83 19.79 0.51
CA THR A 920 10.56 21.03 0.92
C THR A 920 9.76 22.33 0.72
N GLY A 921 8.54 22.27 0.18
CA GLY A 921 7.70 23.44 -0.11
C GLY A 921 6.87 23.92 1.09
N GLU A 922 6.57 23.01 2.01
CA GLU A 922 5.74 23.23 3.20
C GLU A 922 6.35 22.58 4.45
N ASP A 923 6.03 23.17 5.60
CA ASP A 923 6.47 22.78 6.94
C ASP A 923 5.93 21.38 7.34
N TYR A 924 6.34 20.87 8.49
CA TYR A 924 5.78 19.63 9.05
C TYR A 924 4.31 19.85 9.48
N PRO A 925 3.46 18.81 9.49
CA PRO A 925 2.07 18.94 9.93
C PRO A 925 1.95 19.18 11.44
N THR A 926 0.78 19.64 11.86
CA THR A 926 0.44 19.71 13.30
C THR A 926 -0.12 18.36 13.76
N VAL A 927 0.15 17.92 14.99
CA VAL A 927 -0.38 16.64 15.51
C VAL A 927 -1.91 16.52 15.34
N PRO A 928 -2.74 17.57 15.55
CA PRO A 928 -4.16 17.51 15.23
C PRO A 928 -4.51 17.23 13.77
N MET A 929 -3.69 17.65 12.79
CA MET A 929 -3.89 17.31 11.37
C MET A 929 -3.52 15.86 11.08
N VAL A 930 -2.47 15.34 11.72
CA VAL A 930 -2.10 13.92 11.62
C VAL A 930 -3.16 13.05 12.28
N ALA A 931 -3.71 13.49 13.43
CA ALA A 931 -4.83 12.83 14.09
C ALA A 931 -6.08 12.83 13.21
N GLU A 932 -6.46 13.98 12.62
CA GLU A 932 -7.61 14.11 11.70
C GLU A 932 -7.44 13.19 10.49
N ALA A 933 -6.28 13.20 9.84
CA ALA A 933 -6.00 12.32 8.69
C ALA A 933 -5.99 10.82 9.05
N LEU A 934 -5.37 10.42 10.17
CA LEU A 934 -5.33 9.01 10.61
C LEU A 934 -6.71 8.50 11.05
N GLN A 935 -7.51 9.33 11.73
CA GLN A 935 -8.93 9.02 12.03
C GLN A 935 -9.67 8.79 10.72
N THR A 936 -9.69 9.77 9.80
CA THR A 936 -10.33 9.72 8.47
C THR A 936 -9.70 8.73 7.47
N ALA A 937 -8.80 7.86 7.93
CA ALA A 937 -8.33 6.71 7.18
C ALA A 937 -8.68 5.37 7.85
N GLY A 938 -9.21 5.39 9.08
CA GLY A 938 -9.37 4.25 9.97
C GLY A 938 -8.05 3.62 10.44
N ILE A 939 -6.95 4.38 10.52
CA ILE A 939 -5.59 3.85 10.72
C ILE A 939 -5.11 4.01 12.17
N LEU A 940 -4.83 2.89 12.83
CA LEU A 940 -4.26 2.82 14.17
C LEU A 940 -2.71 2.76 14.13
N PRO A 941 -1.98 3.78 14.62
CA PRO A 941 -0.51 3.74 14.66
C PRO A 941 0.02 2.91 15.84
N ILE A 942 1.04 2.09 15.57
CA ILE A 942 1.93 1.47 16.55
C ILE A 942 3.31 2.11 16.40
N PHE A 943 3.74 2.82 17.44
CA PHE A 943 5.09 3.38 17.53
C PHE A 943 6.02 2.35 18.18
N ALA A 944 6.84 1.69 17.37
CA ALA A 944 7.85 0.73 17.81
C ALA A 944 9.19 1.45 17.94
N VAL A 945 9.57 1.79 19.17
CA VAL A 945 10.64 2.78 19.41
C VAL A 945 11.60 2.32 20.51
N THR A 946 12.87 2.70 20.35
CA THR A 946 13.92 2.38 21.32
C THR A 946 13.78 3.23 22.60
N GLY A 947 14.49 2.81 23.65
CA GLY A 947 14.18 3.21 25.04
C GLY A 947 14.19 4.71 25.35
N ASP A 948 15.09 5.48 24.75
CA ASP A 948 15.21 6.93 25.02
C ASP A 948 14.19 7.77 24.23
N ALA A 949 13.84 7.36 23.00
CA ALA A 949 12.82 7.99 22.18
C ALA A 949 11.40 7.82 22.75
N LYS A 950 11.13 6.67 23.37
CA LYS A 950 9.84 6.24 23.90
C LYS A 950 8.99 7.31 24.61
N SER A 951 9.62 8.21 25.37
CA SER A 951 8.88 9.24 26.12
C SER A 951 8.14 10.23 25.21
N TYR A 952 8.72 10.60 24.06
CA TYR A 952 8.12 11.52 23.09
C TYR A 952 6.91 10.90 22.38
N TYR A 953 6.88 9.57 22.23
CA TYR A 953 5.80 8.82 21.60
C TYR A 953 4.65 8.49 22.56
N VAL A 954 4.93 8.33 23.86
CA VAL A 954 3.87 8.25 24.88
C VAL A 954 3.12 9.58 24.98
N ASP A 955 3.85 10.71 24.96
CA ASP A 955 3.22 12.04 24.88
C ASP A 955 2.52 12.26 23.53
N LEU A 956 3.03 11.71 22.41
CA LEU A 956 2.37 11.77 21.08
C LEU A 956 1.04 11.03 21.05
N VAL A 957 0.99 9.78 21.52
CA VAL A 957 -0.27 9.00 21.61
C VAL A 957 -1.29 9.71 22.50
N SER A 958 -0.83 10.39 23.57
CA SER A 958 -1.70 11.24 24.40
C SER A 958 -2.13 12.56 23.73
N GLU A 959 -1.51 12.99 22.64
CA GLU A 959 -1.88 14.18 21.85
C GLU A 959 -2.74 13.82 20.63
N LEU A 960 -2.53 12.62 20.04
CA LEU A 960 -3.40 12.01 19.03
C LEU A 960 -4.76 11.57 19.62
N GLY A 961 -4.73 10.98 20.82
CA GLY A 961 -5.88 10.39 21.50
C GLY A 961 -6.03 8.87 21.32
N PHE A 962 -5.29 8.27 20.38
CA PHE A 962 -5.38 6.86 19.99
C PHE A 962 -4.02 6.33 19.50
N GLY A 963 -3.95 5.02 19.23
CA GLY A 963 -2.72 4.31 18.88
C GLY A 963 -1.98 3.74 20.10
N SER A 964 -0.80 3.15 19.87
CA SER A 964 -0.02 2.49 20.93
C SER A 964 1.49 2.67 20.78
N VAL A 965 2.23 2.49 21.89
CA VAL A 965 3.70 2.51 21.90
C VAL A 965 4.22 1.15 22.36
N VAL A 966 5.14 0.56 21.62
CA VAL A 966 5.82 -0.69 21.95
C VAL A 966 7.34 -0.47 22.07
N ASP A 967 7.93 -1.19 23.01
CA ASP A 967 9.25 -0.90 23.59
C ASP A 967 10.33 -1.76 22.91
N LEU A 968 11.15 -1.19 22.04
CA LEU A 968 12.25 -1.91 21.39
C LEU A 968 13.48 -1.98 22.28
N THR A 969 14.15 -3.12 22.28
CA THR A 969 15.58 -3.21 22.67
C THR A 969 16.42 -2.38 21.70
N SER A 970 17.58 -1.87 22.14
CA SER A 970 18.54 -1.07 21.33
C SER A 970 19.31 -1.88 20.28
N ASN A 971 18.63 -2.84 19.66
CA ASN A 971 19.06 -3.71 18.57
C ASN A 971 17.86 -4.46 17.95
N SER A 972 16.62 -4.05 18.28
CA SER A 972 15.35 -4.64 17.87
C SER A 972 15.18 -6.17 18.07
N SER A 973 16.04 -6.84 18.83
CA SER A 973 15.96 -8.30 19.06
C SER A 973 14.62 -8.78 19.64
N ASN A 974 13.88 -7.93 20.35
CA ASN A 974 12.56 -8.26 20.88
C ASN A 974 11.38 -8.04 19.89
N LEU A 975 11.63 -7.48 18.70
CA LEU A 975 10.63 -6.98 17.74
C LEU A 975 9.45 -7.93 17.51
N VAL A 976 9.73 -9.19 17.16
CA VAL A 976 8.72 -10.23 16.87
C VAL A 976 7.73 -10.39 18.04
N SER A 977 8.21 -10.30 19.28
CA SER A 977 7.37 -10.42 20.46
C SER A 977 6.55 -9.15 20.73
N VAL A 978 7.13 -7.96 20.57
CA VAL A 978 6.47 -6.71 20.95
C VAL A 978 5.47 -6.21 19.90
N ILE A 979 5.73 -6.36 18.59
CA ILE A 979 4.73 -6.04 17.55
C ILE A 979 3.55 -7.03 17.66
N THR A 980 3.83 -8.33 17.81
CA THR A 980 2.78 -9.35 18.00
C THR A 980 1.92 -9.08 19.23
N SER A 981 2.51 -8.58 20.32
CA SER A 981 1.76 -8.16 21.51
C SER A 981 1.00 -6.85 21.31
N GLY A 982 1.58 -5.86 20.63
CA GLY A 982 0.91 -4.61 20.29
C GLY A 982 -0.36 -4.83 19.46
N ILE A 983 -0.27 -5.63 18.40
CA ILE A 983 -1.41 -5.99 17.54
C ILE A 983 -2.49 -6.75 18.30
N LYS A 984 -2.11 -7.65 19.20
CA LYS A 984 -3.07 -8.33 20.08
C LYS A 984 -3.74 -7.37 21.04
N ASN A 985 -3.01 -6.38 21.57
CA ASN A 985 -3.59 -5.36 22.44
C ASN A 985 -4.52 -4.40 21.69
N LEU A 986 -4.21 -4.00 20.45
CA LEU A 986 -5.09 -3.18 19.60
C LEU A 986 -6.42 -3.89 19.25
N THR A 987 -6.46 -5.22 19.30
CA THR A 987 -7.63 -6.03 18.92
C THR A 987 -8.27 -6.75 20.12
N ILE A 988 -8.00 -6.27 21.33
CA ILE A 988 -8.80 -6.59 22.52
C ILE A 988 -9.99 -5.64 22.51
N ALA A 989 -11.21 -6.19 22.48
CA ALA A 989 -12.41 -5.38 22.60
C ALA A 989 -12.49 -4.74 23.99
N THR A 990 -12.32 -3.42 24.05
CA THR A 990 -12.66 -2.58 25.20
C THR A 990 -14.15 -2.29 25.18
N VAL A 991 -14.83 -2.43 26.33
CA VAL A 991 -16.23 -2.02 26.47
C VAL A 991 -16.40 -1.51 27.90
N GLU A 992 -16.48 -0.19 28.03
CA GLU A 992 -16.49 0.51 29.31
C GLU A 992 -17.88 0.45 29.95
N ASN A 993 -18.94 0.43 29.13
CA ASN A 993 -20.29 0.71 29.56
C ASN A 993 -21.20 -0.51 29.40
N ALA A 994 -22.02 -0.79 30.41
CA ALA A 994 -22.94 -1.93 30.41
C ALA A 994 -24.34 -1.53 30.89
N ILE A 995 -25.35 -1.89 30.09
CA ILE A 995 -26.76 -1.64 30.40
C ILE A 995 -27.49 -2.98 30.52
N GLY A 996 -27.99 -3.24 31.73
CA GLY A 996 -28.81 -4.39 32.05
C GLY A 996 -30.24 -4.31 31.49
N SER A 997 -31.02 -5.32 31.86
CA SER A 997 -32.37 -5.62 31.40
C SER A 997 -33.45 -5.03 32.30
N ALA A 998 -34.70 -5.46 32.11
CA ALA A 998 -35.82 -5.20 33.03
C ALA A 998 -36.02 -6.33 34.05
N PHE A 999 -34.93 -6.99 34.48
CA PHE A 999 -34.93 -8.16 35.35
C PHE A 999 -33.67 -8.21 36.24
N ASN A 1000 -33.63 -9.17 37.17
CA ASN A 1000 -32.53 -9.38 38.11
C ASN A 1000 -31.19 -9.78 37.46
N ASP A 1001 -30.23 -8.87 37.45
CA ASP A 1001 -29.00 -8.99 36.66
C ASP A 1001 -27.71 -9.15 37.47
N VAL A 1002 -26.65 -9.57 36.77
CA VAL A 1002 -25.29 -9.64 37.29
C VAL A 1002 -24.36 -8.98 36.28
N ILE A 1003 -23.82 -7.82 36.62
CA ILE A 1003 -22.89 -7.05 35.77
C ILE A 1003 -21.54 -7.00 36.47
N ILE A 1004 -20.47 -7.27 35.72
CA ILE A 1004 -19.10 -7.34 36.20
C ILE A 1004 -18.23 -6.55 35.21
N GLY A 1005 -17.69 -5.42 35.66
CA GLY A 1005 -16.67 -4.66 34.95
C GLY A 1005 -15.31 -5.36 34.95
N ASP A 1006 -14.24 -4.63 34.66
CA ASP A 1006 -12.93 -5.21 34.37
C ASP A 1006 -11.74 -4.52 35.08
N ALA A 1007 -10.95 -3.72 34.34
CA ALA A 1007 -9.79 -2.97 34.79
C ALA A 1007 -9.82 -1.49 34.31
N ASN A 1008 -10.81 -1.14 33.47
CA ASN A 1008 -11.03 0.20 32.93
C ASN A 1008 -12.02 0.98 33.83
N ALA A 1009 -12.36 2.22 33.48
CA ALA A 1009 -13.25 3.05 34.29
C ALA A 1009 -14.72 2.85 33.89
N ASN A 1010 -15.31 1.71 34.26
CA ASN A 1010 -16.59 1.28 33.71
C ASN A 1010 -17.81 2.11 34.18
N VAL A 1011 -18.83 2.31 33.33
CA VAL A 1011 -20.17 2.80 33.74
C VAL A 1011 -21.20 1.67 33.70
N LEU A 1012 -21.67 1.25 34.87
CA LEU A 1012 -22.54 0.08 35.03
C LEU A 1012 -23.96 0.51 35.43
N THR A 1013 -24.92 0.28 34.53
CA THR A 1013 -26.36 0.53 34.75
C THR A 1013 -27.09 -0.80 34.91
N GLY A 1014 -27.70 -1.02 36.09
CA GLY A 1014 -28.43 -2.27 36.36
C GLY A 1014 -29.70 -2.44 35.54
N GLY A 1015 -30.38 -1.34 35.21
CA GLY A 1015 -31.74 -1.39 34.67
C GLY A 1015 -32.76 -1.59 35.79
N ALA A 1016 -33.85 -2.31 35.54
CA ALA A 1016 -34.96 -2.43 36.49
C ALA A 1016 -35.08 -3.85 37.07
N GLY A 1017 -34.37 -4.13 38.16
CA GLY A 1017 -34.31 -5.49 38.72
C GLY A 1017 -34.14 -5.56 40.24
N VAL A 1018 -33.18 -6.40 40.67
CA VAL A 1018 -32.57 -6.44 42.01
C VAL A 1018 -31.16 -6.95 41.78
N ASP A 1019 -30.28 -6.02 41.45
CA ASP A 1019 -29.17 -6.30 40.56
C ASP A 1019 -27.84 -6.38 41.30
N GLN A 1020 -26.82 -6.90 40.63
CA GLN A 1020 -25.54 -7.19 41.25
C GLN A 1020 -24.40 -6.65 40.40
N LEU A 1021 -24.01 -5.42 40.71
CA LEU A 1021 -22.94 -4.70 40.05
C LEU A 1021 -21.61 -4.97 40.76
N THR A 1022 -20.54 -5.05 39.97
CA THR A 1022 -19.16 -5.28 40.43
C THR A 1022 -18.29 -4.44 39.51
N GLY A 1023 -17.60 -3.43 40.02
CA GLY A 1023 -16.73 -2.57 39.21
C GLY A 1023 -15.50 -3.32 38.72
N GLY A 1024 -14.79 -3.99 39.64
CA GLY A 1024 -13.51 -4.65 39.35
C GLY A 1024 -12.34 -3.82 39.86
N ALA A 1025 -11.59 -3.21 38.94
CA ALA A 1025 -10.60 -2.20 39.27
C ALA A 1025 -10.73 -1.03 38.29
N GLY A 1026 -10.76 0.20 38.79
CA GLY A 1026 -10.97 1.38 37.96
C GLY A 1026 -11.42 2.56 38.82
N SER A 1027 -12.04 3.56 38.19
CA SER A 1027 -12.76 4.67 38.84
C SER A 1027 -14.25 4.60 38.47
N ASP A 1028 -14.88 3.51 38.89
CA ASP A 1028 -16.11 3.01 38.28
C ASP A 1028 -17.35 3.82 38.68
N THR A 1029 -18.27 4.01 37.74
CA THR A 1029 -19.53 4.74 37.97
C THR A 1029 -20.71 3.77 37.95
N PHE A 1030 -21.44 3.71 39.07
CA PHE A 1030 -22.65 2.90 39.18
C PHE A 1030 -23.86 3.82 38.99
N ALA A 1031 -24.50 3.76 37.82
CA ALA A 1031 -25.53 4.70 37.39
C ALA A 1031 -26.95 4.16 37.62
N PHE A 1032 -27.86 5.06 38.04
CA PHE A 1032 -29.25 4.73 38.35
C PHE A 1032 -30.20 5.81 37.80
N HIS A 1033 -31.23 5.40 37.07
CA HIS A 1033 -32.14 6.28 36.31
C HIS A 1033 -33.61 6.17 36.77
N LEU A 1034 -34.45 7.08 36.26
CA LEU A 1034 -35.90 7.16 36.53
C LEU A 1034 -36.71 6.01 35.90
N GLY A 1035 -36.49 4.79 36.40
CA GLY A 1035 -37.18 3.56 36.00
C GLY A 1035 -36.66 2.32 36.74
N ASP A 1036 -35.38 2.38 37.12
CA ASP A 1036 -34.52 1.30 37.64
C ASP A 1036 -34.94 0.75 39.01
N SER A 1037 -35.94 1.35 39.66
CA SER A 1037 -36.30 1.07 41.05
C SER A 1037 -36.89 -0.32 41.27
N ALA A 1038 -36.14 -1.20 41.95
CA ALA A 1038 -36.67 -2.35 42.67
C ALA A 1038 -37.88 -1.93 43.57
N VAL A 1039 -39.09 -2.42 43.27
CA VAL A 1039 -40.34 -1.83 43.80
C VAL A 1039 -40.71 -2.35 45.21
N GLY A 1040 -39.81 -2.26 46.18
CA GLY A 1040 -40.11 -2.61 47.57
C GLY A 1040 -38.99 -2.45 48.59
N VAL A 1041 -39.34 -2.02 49.80
CA VAL A 1041 -38.39 -1.93 50.93
C VAL A 1041 -37.83 -3.31 51.30
N GLY A 1042 -36.60 -3.59 50.87
CA GLY A 1042 -35.91 -4.87 51.05
C GLY A 1042 -35.62 -5.63 49.75
N GLU A 1043 -36.07 -5.13 48.60
CA GLU A 1043 -35.57 -5.44 47.27
C GLU A 1043 -34.57 -4.32 46.94
N ARG A 1044 -33.31 -4.67 46.68
CA ARG A 1044 -32.16 -3.74 46.64
C ARG A 1044 -31.03 -4.21 45.73
N ASP A 1045 -30.52 -3.29 44.93
CA ASP A 1045 -29.34 -3.51 44.09
C ASP A 1045 -28.07 -3.52 44.95
N ILE A 1046 -27.07 -4.28 44.51
CA ILE A 1046 -25.90 -4.65 45.30
C ILE A 1046 -24.63 -4.32 44.53
N ILE A 1047 -23.93 -3.27 44.96
CA ILE A 1047 -22.57 -2.98 44.50
C ILE A 1047 -21.59 -3.75 45.40
N LYS A 1048 -20.87 -4.71 44.81
CA LYS A 1048 -20.17 -5.78 45.54
C LYS A 1048 -18.80 -5.41 46.10
N ASP A 1049 -18.16 -4.39 45.55
CA ASP A 1049 -16.74 -4.07 45.77
C ASP A 1049 -16.50 -2.64 46.27
N PHE A 1050 -17.44 -1.71 46.09
CA PHE A 1050 -17.35 -0.29 46.46
C PHE A 1050 -16.51 -0.04 47.73
N SER A 1051 -15.37 0.64 47.57
CA SER A 1051 -14.16 0.57 48.40
C SER A 1051 -13.50 1.95 48.60
N VAL A 1052 -12.28 1.96 49.15
CA VAL A 1052 -11.35 3.11 49.28
C VAL A 1052 -9.89 2.68 49.02
N ALA A 1053 -9.68 1.62 48.25
CA ALA A 1053 -8.38 1.02 47.95
C ALA A 1053 -8.12 0.90 46.43
N THR A 1054 -9.19 0.70 45.66
CA THR A 1054 -9.41 1.07 44.25
C THR A 1054 -9.41 2.59 44.07
N ALA A 1055 -9.58 3.10 42.84
CA ALA A 1055 -9.57 4.53 42.57
C ALA A 1055 -10.95 5.19 42.88
N ASN A 1056 -11.30 6.29 42.20
CA ASN A 1056 -12.40 7.16 42.64
C ASN A 1056 -13.77 6.66 42.13
N GLU A 1057 -14.26 5.55 42.67
CA GLU A 1057 -15.60 5.03 42.41
C GLU A 1057 -16.71 6.02 42.82
N VAL A 1058 -17.76 6.12 42.00
CA VAL A 1058 -18.90 7.04 42.18
C VAL A 1058 -20.23 6.29 42.03
N ILE A 1059 -21.25 6.69 42.80
CA ILE A 1059 -22.64 6.30 42.53
C ILE A 1059 -23.34 7.50 41.87
N ASP A 1060 -23.73 7.37 40.60
CA ASP A 1060 -24.48 8.43 39.93
C ASP A 1060 -25.98 8.28 40.19
N LEU A 1061 -26.56 9.37 40.69
CA LEU A 1061 -27.97 9.52 41.04
C LEU A 1061 -28.58 10.77 40.37
N SER A 1062 -27.84 11.43 39.46
CA SER A 1062 -28.18 12.74 38.89
C SER A 1062 -29.50 12.71 38.10
N ASP A 1063 -29.75 11.65 37.35
CA ASP A 1063 -30.97 11.46 36.55
C ASP A 1063 -32.16 10.82 37.33
N LEU A 1064 -32.02 10.59 38.64
CA LEU A 1064 -33.13 10.09 39.49
C LEU A 1064 -34.22 11.13 39.79
N SER A 1065 -34.01 12.42 39.49
CA SER A 1065 -34.87 13.49 40.00
C SER A 1065 -34.88 14.75 39.12
N THR A 1066 -36.05 15.39 38.98
CA THR A 1066 -36.19 16.67 38.26
C THR A 1066 -35.64 17.90 39.02
N GLY A 1067 -34.95 17.67 40.14
CA GLY A 1067 -34.23 18.69 40.90
C GLY A 1067 -33.07 18.09 41.71
N ALA A 1068 -32.00 18.86 41.87
CA ALA A 1068 -30.75 18.43 42.48
C ALA A 1068 -30.96 17.75 43.85
N LEU A 1069 -30.34 16.59 44.03
CA LEU A 1069 -30.35 15.81 45.25
C LEU A 1069 -29.42 16.42 46.30
N SER A 1070 -29.59 16.01 47.56
CA SER A 1070 -28.78 16.55 48.65
C SER A 1070 -28.35 15.48 49.66
N PHE A 1071 -27.04 15.25 49.76
CA PHE A 1071 -26.47 14.28 50.70
C PHE A 1071 -26.49 14.80 52.15
N ILE A 1072 -27.21 14.11 53.03
CA ILE A 1072 -27.36 14.44 54.46
C ILE A 1072 -26.58 13.50 55.39
N GLY A 1073 -25.71 12.65 54.85
CA GLY A 1073 -24.92 11.69 55.62
C GLY A 1073 -25.80 10.63 56.29
N THR A 1074 -25.73 10.53 57.61
CA THR A 1074 -26.55 9.58 58.41
C THR A 1074 -27.81 10.22 59.02
N ALA A 1075 -28.03 11.52 58.81
CA ALA A 1075 -29.21 12.22 59.35
C ALA A 1075 -30.51 11.61 58.82
N ALA A 1076 -31.61 11.74 59.57
CA ALA A 1076 -32.93 11.33 59.09
C ALA A 1076 -33.46 12.33 58.05
N PHE A 1077 -34.23 11.84 57.08
CA PHE A 1077 -34.90 12.68 56.08
C PHE A 1077 -35.73 13.81 56.71
N SER A 1078 -35.79 14.92 56.00
CA SER A 1078 -36.30 16.21 56.48
C SER A 1078 -36.96 17.07 55.38
N ALA A 1079 -36.63 16.77 54.12
CA ALA A 1079 -37.29 17.22 52.91
C ALA A 1079 -37.13 16.14 51.82
N ASP A 1080 -37.82 16.32 50.72
CA ASP A 1080 -37.72 15.52 49.49
C ASP A 1080 -36.45 15.92 48.71
N GLY A 1081 -35.95 15.06 47.82
CA GLY A 1081 -34.64 15.24 47.17
C GLY A 1081 -33.45 15.08 48.15
N GLN A 1082 -33.49 14.05 49.00
CA GLN A 1082 -32.45 13.80 50.01
C GLN A 1082 -31.84 12.40 49.90
N VAL A 1083 -30.51 12.33 49.92
CA VAL A 1083 -29.73 11.08 49.92
C VAL A 1083 -29.06 10.91 51.28
N ARG A 1084 -29.14 9.72 51.86
CA ARG A 1084 -28.51 9.37 53.14
C ARG A 1084 -27.92 7.96 53.07
N TYR A 1085 -27.20 7.57 54.11
CA TYR A 1085 -26.81 6.17 54.31
C TYR A 1085 -27.08 5.67 55.73
N VAL A 1086 -27.26 4.36 55.84
CA VAL A 1086 -27.39 3.61 57.09
C VAL A 1086 -26.44 2.41 57.10
N GLN A 1087 -26.42 1.67 58.21
CA GLN A 1087 -25.61 0.46 58.37
C GLN A 1087 -26.54 -0.72 58.66
N ASP A 1088 -26.47 -1.75 57.82
CA ASP A 1088 -27.22 -3.00 57.97
C ASP A 1088 -26.24 -4.15 58.28
N GLY A 1089 -26.03 -4.40 59.57
CA GLY A 1089 -25.05 -5.37 60.07
C GLY A 1089 -23.60 -4.95 59.82
N ALA A 1090 -23.06 -5.34 58.66
CA ALA A 1090 -21.71 -5.00 58.19
C ALA A 1090 -21.70 -4.36 56.79
N MET A 1091 -22.88 -4.12 56.20
CA MET A 1091 -23.04 -3.48 54.90
C MET A 1091 -23.51 -2.04 55.06
N THR A 1092 -23.20 -1.20 54.07
CA THR A 1092 -23.80 0.12 53.93
C THR A 1092 -25.04 0.03 53.06
N VAL A 1093 -26.09 0.76 53.41
CA VAL A 1093 -27.27 0.94 52.56
C VAL A 1093 -27.45 2.43 52.32
N VAL A 1094 -27.31 2.84 51.06
CA VAL A 1094 -27.73 4.16 50.58
C VAL A 1094 -29.26 4.17 50.55
N GLN A 1095 -29.86 5.28 50.94
CA GLN A 1095 -31.30 5.49 50.96
C GLN A 1095 -31.60 6.83 50.30
N ILE A 1096 -32.50 6.84 49.32
CA ILE A 1096 -32.91 8.05 48.60
C ILE A 1096 -34.39 8.32 48.89
N ASN A 1097 -34.71 9.57 49.27
CA ASN A 1097 -36.08 10.10 49.37
C ASN A 1097 -36.32 11.01 48.15
N LEU A 1098 -37.13 10.54 47.20
CA LEU A 1098 -37.39 11.23 45.93
C LEU A 1098 -38.63 12.12 46.05
N GLU A 1099 -39.82 11.53 46.22
CA GLU A 1099 -41.10 12.24 46.34
C GLU A 1099 -42.08 11.54 47.32
N ASP A 1100 -43.20 12.20 47.60
CA ASP A 1100 -44.35 11.75 48.41
C ASP A 1100 -44.15 11.53 49.94
N VAL A 1101 -43.04 10.99 50.47
CA VAL A 1101 -42.91 10.74 51.94
C VAL A 1101 -41.52 10.98 52.57
N VAL A 1102 -41.31 12.19 53.10
CA VAL A 1102 -40.23 12.73 54.00
C VAL A 1102 -39.70 11.84 55.16
N SER A 1103 -40.11 10.59 55.33
CA SER A 1103 -39.63 9.67 56.37
C SER A 1103 -39.44 8.21 55.91
N VAL A 1104 -39.57 7.95 54.62
CA VAL A 1104 -39.38 6.65 53.96
C VAL A 1104 -38.35 6.86 52.83
N PRO A 1105 -37.56 5.85 52.44
CA PRO A 1105 -36.86 5.86 51.16
C PRO A 1105 -37.71 5.19 50.07
N GLU A 1106 -37.73 5.77 48.87
CA GLU A 1106 -38.33 5.15 47.68
C GLU A 1106 -37.34 4.19 46.99
N MET A 1107 -36.03 4.39 47.17
CA MET A 1107 -34.96 3.54 46.64
C MET A 1107 -33.90 3.25 47.72
N GLU A 1108 -33.38 2.01 47.76
CA GLU A 1108 -32.27 1.60 48.63
C GLU A 1108 -31.20 0.81 47.86
N ILE A 1109 -29.95 1.30 47.80
CA ILE A 1109 -28.81 0.61 47.17
C ILE A 1109 -27.89 0.06 48.28
N GLN A 1110 -27.41 -1.18 48.15
CA GLN A 1110 -26.57 -1.85 49.13
C GLN A 1110 -25.10 -1.95 48.66
N LEU A 1111 -24.16 -1.56 49.52
CA LEU A 1111 -22.72 -1.53 49.22
C LEU A 1111 -21.97 -2.51 50.13
N THR A 1112 -21.03 -3.30 49.57
CA THR A 1112 -20.26 -4.30 50.34
C THR A 1112 -18.74 -4.08 50.32
N GLY A 1113 -18.29 -2.90 50.75
CA GLY A 1113 -16.87 -2.63 51.09
C GLY A 1113 -16.67 -1.37 51.95
N LYS A 1114 -17.31 -0.27 51.57
CA LYS A 1114 -17.22 1.07 52.17
C LYS A 1114 -18.21 1.25 53.33
N LEU A 1115 -17.72 1.48 54.56
CA LEU A 1115 -18.54 1.62 55.78
C LEU A 1115 -18.96 3.06 56.12
N THR A 1116 -18.57 4.06 55.32
CA THR A 1116 -18.85 5.48 55.56
C THR A 1116 -18.75 6.24 54.25
N LEU A 1117 -19.76 7.04 53.96
CA LEU A 1117 -19.88 7.80 52.72
C LEU A 1117 -19.87 9.31 53.00
N THR A 1118 -19.44 10.05 51.98
CA THR A 1118 -19.27 11.50 51.92
C THR A 1118 -20.04 12.05 50.71
N ALA A 1119 -20.08 13.37 50.55
CA ALA A 1119 -20.70 13.97 49.37
C ALA A 1119 -19.85 13.86 48.08
N GLY A 1120 -18.64 13.29 48.16
CA GLY A 1120 -17.77 13.05 47.00
C GLY A 1120 -17.84 11.61 46.48
N ASP A 1121 -18.64 10.74 47.10
CA ASP A 1121 -18.88 9.36 46.66
C ASP A 1121 -20.15 9.26 45.76
N PHE A 1122 -20.67 10.40 45.30
CA PHE A 1122 -21.94 10.51 44.55
C PHE A 1122 -21.90 11.65 43.52
N MET A 1123 -22.67 11.48 42.43
CA MET A 1123 -23.20 12.58 41.59
C MET A 1123 -24.69 12.79 41.93
N LEU A 1124 -25.14 14.07 42.03
CA LEU A 1124 -26.34 14.52 42.76
C LEU A 1124 -26.98 15.81 42.18
#